data_AF-A0AAP8NTM8-F1
#
_entry.id   AF-A0AAP8NTM8-F1
#
_cell.length_a   1.000
_cell.length_b   1.000
_cell.length_c   1.000
_cell.angle_alpha   90.00
_cell.angle_beta   90.00
_cell.angle_gamma   90.00
#
_symmetry.space_group_name_H-M   'P 1'
#
loop_
_entity.id
_entity.type
_entity.pdbx_description
1 polymer ?
#
loop_
_entity_poly.entity_id
_entity_poly.type
_entity_poly.pdbx_seq_one_letter_code
_entity_poly.pdbx_strand_id
1 'polypeptide(L)'
;MYADYFLDYASYVILERAVPKINDGFKPVQRRILHAMDRLDDGRYNKVANIVGDTMKFHPHGDRSIADALVGLGQKGLLIDTQGNWGNILTGDPAAASRYIEARFTSFARDVVFSPKVTEWQLSYDGRNKEPVSLPVKFPLLLAQGAEGIAVGLSSKILPHNFNELIEASIAYLRGQPFQLLPDFPTGGVMDATNYRDGERGTGRVRIRARILTESKKLLRITEIPFGVTTEILIDSIVSAAEKGKIKIARIEDNTAQHVDILVHLPAGADPEQTRKALFAFSACEVSISPNACVIVEEKPRFMCVSDILRYNTDSTKEILRQEQEIRLKELNEAWHQASLEKIFIENRIYLSIEDSETWEEVLGTIDRELQPFASRLRAPITRDDLVRLTEIKIKRISKFDAFKADQHIRQLEEDIEQTQKNLNQLTKFTIRWFEALRKKYGAAYPRKTEISSFGSVNRAQVAVANETLYIDDEGFAGYGVKKGNPVCKCSTLDDVLIIDNAGVLKIVRIQDKFFAGKNPLYISVIKKGDDPVFNLIYRDGKDGPVYAKRFRIGGFTRDKEYPLTRGAKGTRIFHFSVHETEENSSQISVNVYLKAVLKLRNLIRPFHFADLRIKNRGAQGNIITRHPVERVSRIMPPAKSGNEETEGPTTAPSATAERTEGSPAPSAETLHPETAPHLEEPPADPPLEQGSLFDS
;
A
#
# COMPACT_ATOMS: atom_id res chain seq x y z
N MET A 1 37.42 -24.50 8.35
CA MET A 1 36.96 -24.17 9.72
C MET A 1 36.03 -22.95 9.73
N TYR A 2 36.51 -21.72 9.54
CA TYR A 2 35.64 -20.52 9.61
C TYR A 2 34.50 -20.52 8.59
N ALA A 3 34.79 -20.94 7.34
CA ALA A 3 33.77 -21.05 6.30
C ALA A 3 32.66 -22.06 6.64
N ASP A 4 33.01 -23.16 7.32
CA ASP A 4 32.07 -24.22 7.67
C ASP A 4 31.15 -23.75 8.81
N TYR A 5 31.72 -23.16 9.88
CA TYR A 5 30.93 -22.54 10.95
C TYR A 5 30.02 -21.42 10.46
N PHE A 6 30.46 -20.64 9.46
CA PHE A 6 29.62 -19.63 8.82
C PHE A 6 28.47 -20.25 8.01
N LEU A 7 28.73 -21.38 7.32
CA LEU A 7 27.73 -22.11 6.54
C LEU A 7 26.68 -22.77 7.45
N ASP A 8 27.10 -23.41 8.55
CA ASP A 8 26.22 -23.98 9.57
C ASP A 8 25.32 -22.89 10.19
N TYR A 9 25.92 -21.76 10.59
CA TYR A 9 25.18 -20.61 11.11
C TYR A 9 24.21 -20.01 10.08
N ALA A 10 24.63 -19.85 8.83
CA ALA A 10 23.78 -19.35 7.75
C ALA A 10 22.60 -20.28 7.48
N SER A 11 22.85 -21.59 7.40
CA SER A 11 21.83 -22.62 7.24
C SER A 11 20.81 -22.57 8.39
N TYR A 12 21.28 -22.56 9.63
CA TYR A 12 20.42 -22.44 10.82
C TYR A 12 19.58 -21.16 10.81
N VAL A 13 20.16 -20.00 10.49
CA VAL A 13 19.41 -18.73 10.44
C VAL A 13 18.37 -18.72 9.32
N ILE A 14 18.65 -19.35 8.16
CA ILE A 14 17.70 -19.45 7.05
C ILE A 14 16.53 -20.39 7.41
N LEU A 15 16.83 -21.64 7.79
CA LEU A 15 15.84 -22.70 7.96
C LEU A 15 15.08 -22.62 9.29
N GLU A 16 15.80 -22.36 10.39
CA GLU A 16 15.28 -22.51 11.75
C GLU A 16 14.98 -21.17 12.47
N ARG A 17 15.08 -20.03 11.76
CA ARG A 17 14.82 -18.71 12.37
C ARG A 17 14.12 -17.69 11.49
N ALA A 18 14.67 -17.37 10.32
CA ALA A 18 14.29 -16.15 9.59
C ALA A 18 13.11 -16.32 8.64
N VAL A 19 13.02 -17.45 7.96
CA VAL A 19 12.07 -17.73 6.86
C VAL A 19 10.94 -18.65 7.35
N PRO A 20 9.67 -18.43 6.97
CA PRO A 20 8.58 -19.35 7.31
C PRO A 20 8.63 -20.64 6.47
N LYS A 21 8.17 -21.77 7.05
CA LYS A 21 7.92 -23.00 6.27
C LYS A 21 6.61 -22.84 5.49
N ILE A 22 6.55 -23.37 4.26
CA ILE A 22 5.38 -23.18 3.38
C ILE A 22 4.12 -23.89 3.90
N ASN A 23 4.27 -25.03 4.57
CA ASN A 23 3.17 -25.89 5.05
C ASN A 23 2.19 -25.15 5.97
N ASP A 24 2.72 -24.38 6.93
CA ASP A 24 1.93 -23.71 7.97
C ASP A 24 2.07 -22.18 7.98
N GLY A 25 3.04 -21.64 7.24
CA GLY A 25 3.35 -20.21 7.20
C GLY A 25 4.14 -19.69 8.39
N PHE A 26 4.60 -20.55 9.30
CA PHE A 26 5.23 -20.14 10.55
C PHE A 26 6.75 -20.25 10.54
N LYS A 27 7.39 -19.30 11.23
CA LYS A 27 8.75 -19.45 11.74
C LYS A 27 8.73 -20.37 12.98
N PRO A 28 9.81 -21.10 13.31
CA PRO A 28 9.79 -22.06 14.43
C PRO A 28 9.39 -21.46 15.79
N VAL A 29 9.75 -20.20 16.09
CA VAL A 29 9.29 -19.53 17.32
C VAL A 29 7.76 -19.38 17.36
N GLN A 30 7.13 -19.03 16.24
CA GLN A 30 5.67 -18.86 16.14
C GLN A 30 4.96 -20.21 16.29
N ARG A 31 5.47 -21.26 15.62
CA ARG A 31 4.97 -22.64 15.75
C ARG A 31 5.02 -23.12 17.20
N ARG A 32 6.13 -22.86 17.90
CA ARG A 32 6.35 -23.25 19.31
C ARG A 32 5.49 -22.47 20.29
N ILE A 33 5.25 -21.17 20.04
CA ILE A 33 4.27 -20.37 20.80
C ILE A 33 2.88 -20.98 20.69
N LEU A 34 2.43 -21.30 19.46
CA LEU A 34 1.10 -21.86 19.23
C LEU A 34 0.97 -23.27 19.85
N HIS A 35 2.01 -24.10 19.80
CA HIS A 35 2.02 -25.40 20.50
C HIS A 35 1.98 -25.26 22.02
N ALA A 36 2.76 -24.33 22.60
CA ALA A 36 2.72 -24.05 24.03
C ALA A 36 1.36 -23.48 24.49
N MET A 37 0.69 -22.69 23.66
CA MET A 37 -0.68 -22.24 23.91
C MET A 37 -1.70 -23.39 23.84
N ASP A 38 -1.59 -24.30 22.87
CA ASP A 38 -2.47 -25.49 22.74
C ASP A 38 -2.37 -26.42 23.98
N ARG A 39 -1.17 -26.58 24.54
CA ARG A 39 -0.95 -27.29 25.82
C ARG A 39 -1.58 -26.62 27.05
N LEU A 40 -1.90 -25.34 26.96
CA LEU A 40 -2.43 -24.52 28.07
C LEU A 40 -3.90 -24.08 27.83
N ASP A 41 -4.53 -24.49 26.73
CA ASP A 41 -5.80 -23.92 26.30
C ASP A 41 -7.01 -24.54 27.04
N ASP A 42 -7.51 -23.83 28.05
CA ASP A 42 -8.78 -24.08 28.73
C ASP A 42 -9.93 -23.18 28.22
N GLY A 43 -9.67 -22.36 27.20
CA GLY A 43 -10.58 -21.33 26.68
C GLY A 43 -10.64 -20.02 27.48
N ARG A 44 -9.87 -19.92 28.59
CA ARG A 44 -9.72 -18.70 29.37
C ARG A 44 -8.50 -17.91 28.92
N TYR A 45 -8.44 -16.67 29.36
CA TYR A 45 -7.30 -15.80 29.14
C TYR A 45 -6.10 -16.26 29.98
N ASN A 46 -5.00 -16.54 29.30
CA ASN A 46 -3.74 -16.96 29.91
C ASN A 46 -2.75 -15.79 29.91
N LYS A 47 -2.06 -15.58 31.05
CA LYS A 47 -0.98 -14.58 31.16
C LYS A 47 0.12 -14.86 30.14
N VAL A 48 0.52 -13.85 29.37
CA VAL A 48 1.56 -14.01 28.33
C VAL A 48 2.88 -14.50 28.92
N ALA A 49 3.22 -14.10 30.15
CA ALA A 49 4.37 -14.63 30.89
C ALA A 49 4.35 -16.16 31.06
N ASN A 50 3.18 -16.77 31.27
CA ASN A 50 3.04 -18.23 31.40
C ASN A 50 3.26 -18.92 30.05
N ILE A 51 2.68 -18.36 28.98
CA ILE A 51 2.83 -18.86 27.61
C ILE A 51 4.30 -18.80 27.17
N VAL A 52 5.00 -17.69 27.45
CA VAL A 52 6.44 -17.54 27.19
C VAL A 52 7.25 -18.58 27.98
N GLY A 53 6.94 -18.78 29.26
CA GLY A 53 7.60 -19.77 30.12
C GLY A 53 7.40 -21.23 29.68
N ASP A 54 6.23 -21.59 29.17
CA ASP A 54 6.03 -22.93 28.57
C ASP A 54 6.74 -23.06 27.22
N THR A 55 6.69 -22.01 26.39
CA THR A 55 7.37 -21.98 25.08
C THR A 55 8.89 -22.22 25.19
N MET A 56 9.53 -21.77 26.28
CA MET A 56 10.95 -22.02 26.54
C MET A 56 11.32 -23.52 26.61
N LYS A 57 10.36 -24.43 26.90
CA LYS A 57 10.55 -25.89 26.84
C LYS A 57 10.80 -26.40 25.40
N PHE A 58 10.53 -25.57 24.40
CA PHE A 58 10.69 -25.85 22.98
C PHE A 58 11.67 -24.90 22.29
N HIS A 59 11.75 -23.65 22.75
CA HIS A 59 12.52 -22.59 22.11
C HIS A 59 13.66 -22.11 23.03
N PRO A 60 14.90 -22.62 22.86
CA PRO A 60 16.04 -22.32 23.74
C PRO A 60 16.69 -20.95 23.43
N HIS A 61 15.87 -19.90 23.37
CA HIS A 61 16.28 -18.51 23.14
C HIS A 61 15.60 -17.61 24.17
N GLY A 62 16.05 -16.35 24.29
CA GLY A 62 15.58 -15.42 25.31
C GLY A 62 14.06 -15.19 25.29
N ASP A 63 13.47 -15.17 26.49
CA ASP A 63 12.07 -14.88 26.79
C ASP A 63 11.50 -13.69 26.00
N ARG A 64 12.27 -12.60 25.92
CA ARG A 64 11.91 -11.39 25.15
C ARG A 64 11.64 -11.70 23.67
N SER A 65 12.46 -12.54 23.02
CA SER A 65 12.25 -12.89 21.61
C SER A 65 10.99 -13.72 21.38
N ILE A 66 10.54 -14.45 22.41
CA ILE A 66 9.28 -15.21 22.40
C ILE A 66 8.11 -14.23 22.64
N ALA A 67 8.23 -13.33 23.61
CA ALA A 67 7.23 -12.31 23.91
C ALA A 67 6.98 -11.38 22.72
N ASP A 68 8.04 -10.83 22.11
CA ASP A 68 7.96 -9.95 20.94
C ASP A 68 7.30 -10.68 19.75
N ALA A 69 7.58 -11.98 19.56
CA ALA A 69 6.98 -12.81 18.51
C ALA A 69 5.49 -13.15 18.78
N LEU A 70 5.10 -13.33 20.04
CA LEU A 70 3.72 -13.54 20.48
C LEU A 70 2.91 -12.24 20.31
N VAL A 71 3.45 -11.09 20.72
CA VAL A 71 2.85 -9.77 20.45
C VAL A 71 2.61 -9.57 18.96
N GLY A 72 3.60 -9.87 18.11
CA GLY A 72 3.48 -9.79 16.64
C GLY A 72 2.53 -10.83 15.99
N LEU A 73 2.06 -11.83 16.74
CA LEU A 73 0.95 -12.71 16.33
C LEU A 73 -0.40 -12.17 16.83
N GLY A 74 -0.47 -11.67 18.07
CA GLY A 74 -1.67 -11.08 18.67
C GLY A 74 -2.15 -9.85 17.93
N GLN A 75 -1.25 -8.93 17.58
CA GLN A 75 -1.56 -7.71 16.81
C GLN A 75 -2.19 -7.98 15.42
N LYS A 76 -2.18 -9.22 14.92
CA LYS A 76 -2.85 -9.60 13.67
C LYS A 76 -4.34 -9.93 13.84
N GLY A 77 -4.84 -10.13 15.07
CA GLY A 77 -6.26 -10.33 15.38
C GLY A 77 -6.94 -11.54 14.71
N LEU A 78 -6.16 -12.51 14.21
CA LEU A 78 -6.67 -13.67 13.45
C LEU A 78 -6.64 -14.96 14.27
N LEU A 79 -5.51 -15.25 14.93
CA LEU A 79 -5.31 -16.50 15.67
C LEU A 79 -5.45 -16.35 17.19
N ILE A 80 -5.11 -15.18 17.71
CA ILE A 80 -4.99 -14.91 19.14
C ILE A 80 -5.93 -13.77 19.47
N ASP A 81 -6.77 -14.00 20.48
CA ASP A 81 -7.63 -13.01 21.12
C ASP A 81 -6.86 -12.41 22.30
N THR A 82 -6.87 -11.09 22.43
CA THR A 82 -5.84 -10.32 23.16
C THR A 82 -6.44 -9.34 24.16
N GLN A 83 -6.01 -9.43 25.43
CA GLN A 83 -6.46 -8.57 26.52
C GLN A 83 -5.27 -7.80 27.14
N GLY A 84 -5.51 -6.53 27.49
CA GLY A 84 -4.49 -5.57 27.95
C GLY A 84 -3.90 -4.71 26.82
N ASN A 85 -2.84 -3.94 27.10
CA ASN A 85 -2.16 -3.13 26.08
C ASN A 85 -1.14 -3.95 25.28
N TRP A 86 -1.52 -4.36 24.06
CA TRP A 86 -0.68 -5.11 23.12
C TRP A 86 0.17 -4.24 22.17
N GLY A 87 0.30 -2.94 22.46
CA GLY A 87 0.99 -1.98 21.60
C GLY A 87 0.13 -1.57 20.39
N ASN A 88 0.61 -0.62 19.59
CA ASN A 88 -0.16 -0.05 18.49
C ASN A 88 0.66 -0.01 17.19
N ILE A 89 0.18 -0.71 16.16
CA ILE A 89 0.83 -0.79 14.85
C ILE A 89 0.80 0.53 14.06
N LEU A 90 0.01 1.51 14.50
CA LEU A 90 -0.13 2.82 13.84
C LEU A 90 0.90 3.83 14.37
N THR A 91 1.07 3.94 15.68
CA THR A 91 2.06 4.84 16.31
C THR A 91 3.45 4.20 16.37
N GLY A 92 3.52 2.88 16.58
CA GLY A 92 4.76 2.16 16.90
C GLY A 92 4.90 1.81 18.38
N ASP A 93 3.92 2.15 19.22
CA ASP A 93 3.97 1.93 20.67
C ASP A 93 4.21 0.45 21.02
N PRO A 94 5.18 0.14 21.92
CA PRO A 94 5.43 -1.21 22.38
C PRO A 94 4.30 -1.75 23.26
N ALA A 95 4.14 -3.07 23.28
CA ALA A 95 3.23 -3.74 24.21
C ALA A 95 3.67 -3.57 25.66
N ALA A 96 2.70 -3.60 26.58
CA ALA A 96 2.98 -3.70 28.00
C ALA A 96 3.65 -5.04 28.33
N ALA A 97 4.51 -5.06 29.36
CA ALA A 97 5.27 -6.25 29.74
C ALA A 97 4.37 -7.48 30.00
N SER A 98 4.84 -8.66 29.62
CA SER A 98 4.13 -9.97 29.57
C SER A 98 3.34 -10.41 30.81
N ARG A 99 3.52 -9.74 31.96
CA ARG A 99 2.75 -9.95 33.20
C ARG A 99 1.40 -9.22 33.23
N TYR A 100 1.24 -8.16 32.42
CA TYR A 100 0.03 -7.34 32.36
C TYR A 100 -0.90 -7.68 31.19
N ILE A 101 -0.38 -8.36 30.15
CA ILE A 101 -1.14 -8.79 28.98
C ILE A 101 -1.50 -10.27 29.03
N GLU A 102 -2.64 -10.58 28.40
CA GLU A 102 -3.26 -11.90 28.38
C GLU A 102 -3.69 -12.29 26.97
N ALA A 103 -3.61 -13.59 26.67
CA ALA A 103 -3.93 -14.17 25.37
C ALA A 103 -4.74 -15.47 25.51
N ARG A 104 -5.54 -15.76 24.48
CA ARG A 104 -6.17 -17.07 24.23
C ARG A 104 -6.34 -17.28 22.73
N PHE A 105 -6.76 -18.46 22.29
CA PHE A 105 -7.06 -18.66 20.87
C PHE A 105 -8.39 -18.02 20.45
N THR A 106 -8.42 -17.50 19.22
CA THR A 106 -9.69 -17.28 18.52
C THR A 106 -10.32 -18.64 18.18
N SER A 107 -11.64 -18.67 18.02
CA SER A 107 -12.31 -19.89 17.55
C SER A 107 -11.83 -20.30 16.14
N PHE A 108 -11.39 -19.34 15.32
CA PHE A 108 -10.77 -19.61 14.02
C PHE A 108 -9.48 -20.42 14.15
N ALA A 109 -8.59 -20.08 15.10
CA ALA A 109 -7.35 -20.83 15.30
C ALA A 109 -7.62 -22.31 15.63
N ARG A 110 -8.57 -22.58 16.53
CA ARG A 110 -8.97 -23.94 16.93
C ARG A 110 -9.51 -24.78 15.77
N ASP A 111 -10.38 -24.20 14.93
CA ASP A 111 -10.91 -24.88 13.74
C ASP A 111 -9.80 -25.24 12.72
N VAL A 112 -8.82 -24.35 12.55
CA VAL A 112 -7.95 -24.31 11.36
C VAL A 112 -6.52 -24.77 11.58
N VAL A 113 -5.88 -24.44 12.70
CA VAL A 113 -4.42 -24.61 12.90
C VAL A 113 -4.06 -26.01 13.40
N PHE A 114 -4.97 -26.67 14.10
CA PHE A 114 -4.68 -27.89 14.86
C PHE A 114 -5.40 -29.12 14.31
N SER A 115 -4.72 -30.27 14.38
CA SER A 115 -5.27 -31.60 14.15
C SER A 115 -4.34 -32.67 14.73
N PRO A 116 -4.39 -32.96 16.05
CA PRO A 116 -3.37 -33.76 16.74
C PRO A 116 -3.17 -35.19 16.20
N LYS A 117 -4.16 -35.75 15.49
CA LYS A 117 -4.09 -37.07 14.84
C LYS A 117 -3.35 -37.04 13.49
N VAL A 118 -3.21 -35.87 12.87
CA VAL A 118 -2.53 -35.63 11.58
C VAL A 118 -1.16 -34.97 11.78
N THR A 119 -0.96 -34.20 12.85
CA THR A 119 0.32 -33.56 13.19
C THR A 119 1.49 -34.55 13.20
N GLU A 120 2.55 -34.25 12.43
CA GLU A 120 3.84 -34.93 12.54
C GLU A 120 4.62 -34.39 13.75
N TRP A 121 5.11 -35.32 14.60
CA TRP A 121 5.73 -35.00 15.88
C TRP A 121 7.22 -35.33 15.89
N GLN A 122 8.06 -34.35 16.25
CA GLN A 122 9.47 -34.52 16.59
C GLN A 122 9.72 -34.35 18.09
N LEU A 123 10.91 -34.69 18.57
CA LEU A 123 11.34 -34.39 19.95
C LEU A 123 11.77 -32.93 20.09
N SER A 124 11.60 -32.36 21.28
CA SER A 124 12.18 -31.06 21.64
C SER A 124 13.71 -31.13 21.68
N TYR A 125 14.36 -29.96 21.67
CA TYR A 125 15.83 -29.84 21.68
C TYR A 125 16.52 -30.50 22.90
N ASP A 126 15.78 -30.73 23.99
CA ASP A 126 16.24 -31.40 25.21
C ASP A 126 15.81 -32.89 25.30
N GLY A 127 15.09 -33.39 24.29
CA GLY A 127 14.54 -34.74 24.22
C GLY A 127 13.37 -35.05 25.16
N ARG A 128 12.88 -34.08 25.96
CA ARG A 128 11.88 -34.35 27.03
C ARG A 128 10.42 -34.16 26.62
N ASN A 129 10.15 -33.37 25.59
CA ASN A 129 8.80 -33.09 25.08
C ASN A 129 8.70 -33.51 23.61
N LYS A 130 7.47 -33.52 23.08
CA LYS A 130 7.22 -33.57 21.63
C LYS A 130 6.74 -32.21 21.13
N GLU A 131 7.15 -31.83 19.93
CA GLU A 131 6.70 -30.63 19.23
C GLU A 131 6.32 -30.93 17.77
N PRO A 132 5.43 -30.15 17.14
CA PRO A 132 5.06 -30.33 15.74
C PRO A 132 6.20 -29.93 14.79
N VAL A 133 6.46 -30.76 13.77
CA VAL A 133 7.38 -30.42 12.67
C VAL A 133 6.82 -29.24 11.85
N SER A 134 5.54 -29.35 11.50
CA SER A 134 4.70 -28.26 11.00
C SER A 134 3.27 -28.43 11.53
N LEU A 135 2.52 -27.34 11.67
CA LEU A 135 1.12 -27.40 12.09
C LEU A 135 0.21 -27.75 10.90
N PRO A 136 -0.82 -28.60 11.06
CA PRO A 136 -1.71 -29.01 9.97
C PRO A 136 -2.75 -27.91 9.65
N VAL A 137 -2.28 -26.80 9.09
CA VAL A 137 -3.09 -25.59 8.86
C VAL A 137 -4.01 -25.75 7.65
N LYS A 138 -5.33 -25.77 7.90
CA LYS A 138 -6.40 -25.99 6.91
C LYS A 138 -6.85 -24.69 6.20
N PHE A 139 -5.91 -23.79 5.91
CA PHE A 139 -6.15 -22.44 5.33
C PHE A 139 -4.83 -21.82 4.80
N PRO A 140 -4.83 -20.94 3.77
CA PRO A 140 -3.66 -20.19 3.28
C PRO A 140 -3.20 -19.07 4.24
N LEU A 141 -2.81 -19.46 5.44
CA LEU A 141 -2.55 -18.57 6.58
C LEU A 141 -1.32 -17.67 6.38
N LEU A 142 -0.31 -18.15 5.67
CA LEU A 142 0.88 -17.38 5.29
C LEU A 142 0.54 -16.12 4.50
N LEU A 143 -0.37 -16.24 3.53
CA LEU A 143 -0.80 -15.13 2.68
C LEU A 143 -1.74 -14.18 3.41
N ALA A 144 -2.62 -14.69 4.28
CA ALA A 144 -3.51 -13.85 5.10
C ALA A 144 -2.72 -12.99 6.10
N GLN A 145 -1.74 -13.59 6.77
CA GLN A 145 -0.97 -12.92 7.81
C GLN A 145 0.18 -12.06 7.32
N GLY A 146 0.73 -12.35 6.14
CA GLY A 146 2.03 -11.86 5.71
C GLY A 146 3.19 -12.32 6.60
N ALA A 147 4.40 -12.24 6.06
CA ALA A 147 5.63 -12.57 6.79
C ALA A 147 6.82 -11.73 6.29
N GLU A 148 7.62 -11.24 7.22
CA GLU A 148 8.86 -10.54 6.91
C GLU A 148 10.02 -11.14 7.72
N GLY A 149 11.19 -11.26 7.10
CA GLY A 149 12.38 -11.84 7.73
C GLY A 149 13.64 -11.54 6.93
N ILE A 150 14.74 -11.32 7.66
CA ILE A 150 16.07 -11.13 7.10
C ILE A 150 16.93 -12.28 7.58
N ALA A 151 17.62 -12.95 6.67
CA ALA A 151 18.51 -14.08 6.91
C ALA A 151 19.92 -13.77 6.39
N VAL A 152 20.84 -14.72 6.51
CA VAL A 152 22.17 -14.58 5.91
C VAL A 152 22.03 -14.66 4.38
N GLY A 153 22.38 -13.58 3.67
CA GLY A 153 22.38 -13.50 2.21
C GLY A 153 21.02 -13.40 1.51
N LEU A 154 19.89 -13.46 2.24
CA LEU A 154 18.54 -13.34 1.67
C LEU A 154 17.55 -12.65 2.63
N SER A 155 16.42 -12.22 2.08
CA SER A 155 15.26 -11.76 2.85
C SER A 155 13.97 -12.39 2.31
N SER A 156 12.92 -12.36 3.13
CA SER A 156 11.54 -12.63 2.74
C SER A 156 10.67 -11.42 3.11
N LYS A 157 9.78 -11.01 2.20
CA LYS A 157 8.73 -10.02 2.45
C LYS A 157 7.47 -10.43 1.68
N ILE A 158 6.59 -11.13 2.37
CA ILE A 158 5.29 -11.64 1.91
C ILE A 158 4.22 -10.68 2.44
N LEU A 159 3.43 -10.10 1.53
CA LEU A 159 2.40 -9.13 1.87
C LEU A 159 1.11 -9.84 2.37
N PRO A 160 0.37 -9.26 3.33
CA PRO A 160 -0.93 -9.76 3.73
C PRO A 160 -1.98 -9.62 2.62
N HIS A 161 -2.98 -10.49 2.61
CA HIS A 161 -4.06 -10.60 1.62
C HIS A 161 -5.41 -10.81 2.33
N ASN A 162 -6.52 -10.43 1.68
CA ASN A 162 -7.83 -10.50 2.33
C ASN A 162 -8.30 -11.95 2.58
N PHE A 163 -8.83 -12.19 3.77
CA PHE A 163 -9.36 -13.48 4.22
C PHE A 163 -10.39 -14.10 3.25
N ASN A 164 -11.33 -13.29 2.76
CA ASN A 164 -12.41 -13.76 1.89
C ASN A 164 -11.89 -14.05 0.47
N GLU A 165 -11.01 -13.21 -0.07
CA GLU A 165 -10.43 -13.42 -1.41
C GLU A 165 -9.52 -14.65 -1.45
N LEU A 166 -8.77 -14.94 -0.38
CA LEU A 166 -7.98 -16.16 -0.27
C LEU A 166 -8.85 -17.42 -0.28
N ILE A 167 -10.05 -17.36 0.31
CA ILE A 167 -11.05 -18.43 0.24
C ILE A 167 -11.62 -18.53 -1.19
N GLU A 168 -12.03 -17.43 -1.80
CA GLU A 168 -12.58 -17.41 -3.16
C GLU A 168 -11.56 -17.93 -4.20
N ALA A 169 -10.30 -17.51 -4.09
CA ALA A 169 -9.21 -17.99 -4.94
C ALA A 169 -8.90 -19.49 -4.69
N SER A 170 -8.94 -19.97 -3.44
CA SER A 170 -8.81 -21.41 -3.14
C SER A 170 -9.94 -22.22 -3.76
N ILE A 171 -11.18 -21.72 -3.70
CA ILE A 171 -12.35 -22.36 -4.32
C ILE A 171 -12.26 -22.31 -5.85
N ALA A 172 -11.80 -21.20 -6.44
CA ALA A 172 -11.57 -21.07 -7.88
C ALA A 172 -10.52 -22.07 -8.38
N TYR A 173 -9.38 -22.18 -7.68
CA TYR A 173 -8.35 -23.17 -7.98
C TYR A 173 -8.88 -24.61 -7.93
N LEU A 174 -9.62 -24.96 -6.87
CA LEU A 174 -10.28 -26.29 -6.74
C LEU A 174 -11.35 -26.56 -7.81
N ARG A 175 -11.84 -25.52 -8.50
CA ARG A 175 -12.76 -25.61 -9.65
C ARG A 175 -12.03 -25.54 -11.00
N GLY A 176 -10.71 -25.45 -11.04
CA GLY A 176 -9.90 -25.27 -12.25
C GLY A 176 -10.04 -23.90 -12.90
N GLN A 177 -10.51 -22.90 -12.16
CA GLN A 177 -10.78 -21.54 -12.63
C GLN A 177 -9.58 -20.62 -12.36
N PRO A 178 -9.28 -19.65 -13.27
CA PRO A 178 -8.27 -18.64 -13.00
C PRO A 178 -8.72 -17.72 -11.85
N PHE A 179 -7.75 -17.23 -11.09
CA PHE A 179 -7.94 -16.27 -10.01
C PHE A 179 -6.83 -15.21 -10.07
N GLN A 180 -7.02 -14.10 -9.36
CA GLN A 180 -6.01 -13.09 -9.10
C GLN A 180 -6.10 -12.69 -7.63
N LEU A 181 -4.96 -12.52 -6.97
CA LEU A 181 -4.87 -12.03 -5.60
C LEU A 181 -4.17 -10.68 -5.55
N LEU A 182 -4.66 -9.79 -4.69
CA LEU A 182 -4.10 -8.46 -4.43
C LEU A 182 -3.98 -8.24 -2.91
N PRO A 183 -2.91 -7.58 -2.43
CA PRO A 183 -2.72 -7.36 -1.00
C PRO A 183 -3.89 -6.67 -0.30
N ASP A 184 -4.00 -6.88 1.00
CA ASP A 184 -4.94 -6.18 1.88
C ASP A 184 -4.21 -5.88 3.19
N PHE A 185 -4.05 -4.59 3.51
CA PHE A 185 -3.21 -4.16 4.61
C PHE A 185 -4.03 -3.85 5.86
N PRO A 186 -3.56 -4.23 7.07
CA PRO A 186 -4.31 -3.99 8.30
C PRO A 186 -4.53 -2.50 8.60
N THR A 187 -3.68 -1.62 8.05
CA THR A 187 -3.75 -0.15 8.13
C THR A 187 -4.64 0.51 7.07
N GLY A 188 -5.26 -0.26 6.16
CA GLY A 188 -6.08 0.26 5.07
C GLY A 188 -5.23 0.89 3.95
N GLY A 189 -5.42 2.19 3.72
CA GLY A 189 -4.75 2.96 2.69
C GLY A 189 -5.32 2.74 1.28
N VAL A 190 -4.78 3.49 0.33
CA VAL A 190 -5.08 3.33 -1.11
C VAL A 190 -3.88 2.68 -1.79
N MET A 191 -4.10 1.66 -2.60
CA MET A 191 -3.07 0.84 -3.24
C MET A 191 -3.16 0.88 -4.78
N ASP A 192 -2.02 1.14 -5.41
CA ASP A 192 -1.80 0.85 -6.83
C ASP A 192 -0.97 -0.42 -6.99
N ALA A 193 -1.62 -1.45 -7.52
CA ALA A 193 -1.06 -2.77 -7.79
C ALA A 193 -0.80 -3.04 -9.29
N THR A 194 -0.81 -2.01 -10.15
CA THR A 194 -0.61 -2.13 -11.61
C THR A 194 0.68 -2.87 -11.98
N ASN A 195 1.71 -2.78 -11.13
CA ASN A 195 2.99 -3.46 -11.31
C ASN A 195 3.21 -4.64 -10.34
N TYR A 196 2.16 -5.17 -9.68
CA TYR A 196 2.32 -6.19 -8.63
C TYR A 196 2.82 -7.54 -9.15
N ARG A 197 2.39 -7.95 -10.35
CA ARG A 197 2.85 -9.18 -11.04
C ARG A 197 2.82 -10.44 -10.16
N ASP A 198 1.70 -10.71 -9.51
CA ASP A 198 1.54 -11.85 -8.58
C ASP A 198 2.62 -11.96 -7.49
N GLY A 199 3.24 -10.84 -7.11
CA GLY A 199 4.33 -10.81 -6.14
C GLY A 199 5.72 -11.19 -6.66
N GLU A 200 5.90 -11.28 -7.98
CA GLU A 200 7.18 -11.64 -8.65
C GLU A 200 8.38 -10.84 -8.09
N ARG A 201 9.45 -11.55 -7.71
CA ARG A 201 10.60 -10.94 -7.03
C ARG A 201 11.32 -9.90 -7.91
N GLY A 202 11.34 -8.65 -7.45
CA GLY A 202 12.17 -7.57 -8.00
C GLY A 202 11.56 -6.80 -9.19
N THR A 203 10.71 -7.46 -9.97
CA THR A 203 9.83 -6.84 -10.98
C THR A 203 8.47 -6.43 -10.40
N GLY A 204 7.93 -7.24 -9.49
CA GLY A 204 6.70 -6.99 -8.77
C GLY A 204 6.87 -5.81 -7.81
N ARG A 205 5.91 -4.89 -7.84
CA ARG A 205 5.94 -3.66 -7.04
C ARG A 205 4.54 -3.09 -6.81
N VAL A 206 4.28 -2.71 -5.57
CA VAL A 206 3.06 -2.04 -5.10
C VAL A 206 3.38 -0.60 -4.72
N ARG A 207 2.48 0.36 -4.97
CA ARG A 207 2.51 1.69 -4.35
C ARG A 207 1.35 1.82 -3.38
N ILE A 208 1.59 2.41 -2.21
CA ILE A 208 0.58 2.57 -1.15
C ILE A 208 0.58 4.01 -0.69
N ARG A 209 -0.59 4.63 -0.66
CA ARG A 209 -0.83 6.00 -0.23
C ARG A 209 -1.61 6.07 1.07
N ALA A 210 -1.26 7.08 1.87
CA ALA A 210 -2.07 7.54 2.97
C ALA A 210 -3.42 8.06 2.46
N ARG A 211 -4.51 7.87 3.22
CA ARG A 211 -5.81 8.49 2.91
C ARG A 211 -5.78 9.93 3.42
N ILE A 212 -5.76 10.89 2.49
CA ILE A 212 -5.69 12.32 2.79
C ILE A 212 -6.97 13.01 2.33
N LEU A 213 -7.76 13.47 3.30
CA LEU A 213 -8.97 14.27 3.13
C LEU A 213 -8.64 15.78 3.20
N THR A 214 -9.49 16.60 2.59
CA THR A 214 -9.37 18.06 2.61
C THR A 214 -10.52 18.66 3.41
N GLU A 215 -10.30 18.81 4.72
CA GLU A 215 -11.30 19.36 5.65
C GLU A 215 -11.55 20.86 5.40
N SER A 216 -10.53 21.61 4.95
CA SER A 216 -10.72 23.00 4.52
C SER A 216 -9.61 23.49 3.57
N LYS A 217 -9.76 24.71 3.04
CA LYS A 217 -8.72 25.40 2.27
C LYS A 217 -7.40 25.62 3.02
N LYS A 218 -7.33 25.35 4.32
CA LYS A 218 -6.11 25.45 5.16
C LYS A 218 -5.77 24.16 5.91
N LEU A 219 -6.52 23.07 5.71
CA LEU A 219 -6.39 21.86 6.53
C LEU A 219 -6.54 20.59 5.68
N LEU A 220 -5.49 19.77 5.70
CA LEU A 220 -5.53 18.38 5.25
C LEU A 220 -5.55 17.46 6.47
N ARG A 221 -6.30 16.36 6.39
CA ARG A 221 -6.41 15.36 7.44
C ARG A 221 -6.01 14.00 6.90
N ILE A 222 -5.13 13.30 7.60
CA ILE A 222 -4.66 11.96 7.23
C ILE A 222 -5.36 10.95 8.15
N THR A 223 -6.16 10.06 7.58
CA THR A 223 -7.02 9.11 8.33
C THR A 223 -6.57 7.66 8.22
N GLU A 224 -5.63 7.36 7.30
CA GLU A 224 -5.02 6.03 7.10
C GLU A 224 -3.57 6.22 6.66
N ILE A 225 -2.65 5.39 7.15
CA ILE A 225 -1.22 5.43 6.80
C ILE A 225 -0.79 4.20 5.98
N PRO A 226 0.25 4.32 5.13
CA PRO A 226 0.70 3.19 4.32
C PRO A 226 1.27 2.05 5.16
N PHE A 227 1.13 0.83 4.65
CA PHE A 227 1.64 -0.37 5.34
C PHE A 227 3.15 -0.30 5.59
N GLY A 228 3.55 -0.57 6.84
CA GLY A 228 4.96 -0.52 7.28
C GLY A 228 5.48 0.89 7.57
N VAL A 229 4.59 1.87 7.78
CA VAL A 229 4.89 3.24 8.21
C VAL A 229 4.11 3.52 9.49
N THR A 230 4.72 4.17 10.48
CA THR A 230 4.03 4.68 11.68
C THR A 230 3.69 6.16 11.55
N THR A 231 2.84 6.71 12.45
CA THR A 231 2.54 8.15 12.47
C THR A 231 3.80 8.98 12.69
N GLU A 232 4.67 8.58 13.62
CA GLU A 232 5.99 9.21 13.84
C GLU A 232 6.81 9.28 12.54
N ILE A 233 7.05 8.14 11.88
CA ILE A 233 7.84 8.07 10.63
C ILE A 233 7.20 8.92 9.52
N LEU A 234 5.87 8.95 9.46
CA LEU A 234 5.13 9.76 8.50
C LEU A 234 5.29 11.25 8.80
N ILE A 235 5.13 11.68 10.05
CA ILE A 235 5.26 13.08 10.48
C ILE A 235 6.69 13.58 10.28
N ASP A 236 7.71 12.84 10.72
CA ASP A 236 9.12 13.16 10.52
C ASP A 236 9.46 13.33 9.03
N SER A 237 8.91 12.46 8.18
CA SER A 237 9.12 12.55 6.74
C SER A 237 8.46 13.78 6.10
N ILE A 238 7.37 14.30 6.68
CA ILE A 238 6.72 15.54 6.24
C ILE A 238 7.51 16.75 6.74
N VAL A 239 7.85 16.80 8.03
CA VAL A 239 8.67 17.86 8.64
C VAL A 239 9.97 17.99 7.88
N SER A 240 10.69 16.89 7.67
CA SER A 240 11.98 16.94 6.98
C SER A 240 11.88 17.09 5.46
N ALA A 241 10.68 17.03 4.87
CA ALA A 241 10.43 17.51 3.52
C ALA A 241 10.11 19.03 3.47
N ALA A 242 9.51 19.58 4.53
CA ALA A 242 9.26 21.01 4.70
C ALA A 242 10.55 21.80 5.01
N GLU A 243 11.41 21.30 5.91
CA GLU A 243 12.76 21.85 6.16
C GLU A 243 13.57 22.00 4.87
N LYS A 244 13.43 21.03 3.96
CA LYS A 244 14.11 20.99 2.65
C LYS A 244 13.40 21.84 1.59
N GLY A 245 12.41 22.66 1.97
CA GLY A 245 11.66 23.57 1.11
C GLY A 245 10.74 22.90 0.09
N LYS A 246 10.50 21.58 0.18
CA LYS A 246 9.75 20.80 -0.82
C LYS A 246 8.23 20.82 -0.59
N ILE A 247 7.82 21.06 0.65
CA ILE A 247 6.42 21.13 1.08
C ILE A 247 6.27 22.40 1.94
N LYS A 248 5.14 23.11 1.82
CA LYS A 248 4.80 24.24 2.68
C LYS A 248 3.71 23.83 3.67
N ILE A 249 4.06 23.76 4.95
CA ILE A 249 3.17 23.50 6.09
C ILE A 249 3.28 24.65 7.10
N ALA A 250 2.27 24.82 7.94
CA ALA A 250 2.26 25.79 9.04
C ALA A 250 2.50 25.10 10.40
N ARG A 251 1.81 23.98 10.64
CA ARG A 251 2.00 23.07 11.79
C ARG A 251 1.44 21.68 11.46
N ILE A 252 1.81 20.69 12.25
CA ILE A 252 1.19 19.35 12.26
C ILE A 252 0.70 19.10 13.69
N GLU A 253 -0.46 18.49 13.84
CA GLU A 253 -1.01 18.01 15.11
C GLU A 253 -1.35 16.52 14.92
N ASP A 254 -0.90 15.64 15.82
CA ASP A 254 -1.25 14.22 15.81
C ASP A 254 -2.23 13.94 16.95
N ASN A 255 -3.44 13.49 16.60
CA ASN A 255 -4.50 13.07 17.53
C ASN A 255 -4.75 11.55 17.44
N THR A 256 -3.80 10.79 16.87
CA THR A 256 -3.92 9.35 16.66
C THR A 256 -4.09 8.59 17.98
N ALA A 257 -5.07 7.69 17.99
CA ALA A 257 -5.32 6.77 19.10
C ALA A 257 -5.64 5.37 18.54
N GLN A 258 -6.89 4.91 18.64
CA GLN A 258 -7.38 3.69 17.97
C GLN A 258 -7.41 3.82 16.44
N HIS A 259 -7.50 5.06 15.94
CA HIS A 259 -7.50 5.41 14.53
C HIS A 259 -6.48 6.52 14.28
N VAL A 260 -5.96 6.61 13.04
CA VAL A 260 -5.06 7.68 12.63
C VAL A 260 -5.83 8.98 12.51
N ASP A 261 -5.32 10.06 13.10
CA ASP A 261 -5.87 11.40 12.90
C ASP A 261 -4.77 12.47 12.94
N ILE A 262 -4.07 12.65 11.81
CA ILE A 262 -2.99 13.63 11.69
C ILE A 262 -3.51 14.85 10.90
N LEU A 263 -3.49 16.01 11.55
CA LEU A 263 -3.93 17.29 11.02
C LEU A 263 -2.74 18.10 10.49
N VAL A 264 -2.67 18.25 9.17
CA VAL A 264 -1.64 19.02 8.47
C VAL A 264 -2.18 20.40 8.09
N HIS A 265 -1.78 21.41 8.85
CA HIS A 265 -2.22 22.80 8.64
C HIS A 265 -1.37 23.48 7.57
N LEU A 266 -2.02 24.19 6.65
CA LEU A 266 -1.40 24.84 5.51
C LEU A 266 -1.24 26.35 5.74
N PRO A 267 -0.13 26.97 5.29
CA PRO A 267 0.06 28.40 5.39
C PRO A 267 -0.88 29.16 4.45
N ALA A 268 -1.15 30.42 4.75
CA ALA A 268 -2.04 31.26 3.94
C ALA A 268 -1.56 31.35 2.48
N GLY A 269 -2.46 31.10 1.53
CA GLY A 269 -2.17 31.11 0.09
C GLY A 269 -1.61 29.80 -0.48
N ALA A 270 -1.41 28.76 0.33
CA ALA A 270 -1.13 27.41 -0.18
C ALA A 270 -2.39 26.78 -0.81
N ASP A 271 -2.20 25.99 -1.87
CA ASP A 271 -3.26 25.18 -2.49
C ASP A 271 -3.26 23.77 -1.86
N PRO A 272 -4.40 23.29 -1.29
CA PRO A 272 -4.49 21.95 -0.73
C PRO A 272 -4.19 20.84 -1.75
N GLU A 273 -4.57 20.98 -3.02
CA GLU A 273 -4.36 19.94 -4.03
C GLU A 273 -2.90 19.79 -4.45
N GLN A 274 -2.20 20.90 -4.70
CA GLN A 274 -0.75 20.90 -4.89
C GLN A 274 -0.02 20.38 -3.65
N THR A 275 -0.47 20.74 -2.45
CA THR A 275 0.18 20.28 -1.21
C THR A 275 -0.02 18.78 -0.98
N ARG A 276 -1.22 18.24 -1.24
CA ARG A 276 -1.51 16.80 -1.23
C ARG A 276 -0.63 16.04 -2.24
N LYS A 277 -0.42 16.60 -3.44
CA LYS A 277 0.53 16.05 -4.43
C LYS A 277 1.98 16.13 -3.97
N ALA A 278 2.37 17.19 -3.26
CA ALA A 278 3.72 17.35 -2.70
C ALA A 278 4.01 16.36 -1.55
N LEU A 279 3.02 16.09 -0.70
CA LEU A 279 3.07 15.04 0.33
C LEU A 279 3.34 13.67 -0.33
N PHE A 280 2.50 13.22 -1.26
CA PHE A 280 2.76 11.97 -2.01
C PHE A 280 4.08 11.98 -2.79
N ALA A 281 4.57 13.14 -3.25
CA ALA A 281 5.82 13.21 -4.00
C ALA A 281 7.07 13.09 -3.11
N PHE A 282 7.04 13.60 -1.88
CA PHE A 282 8.25 13.92 -1.10
C PHE A 282 8.27 13.44 0.37
N SER A 283 7.16 12.97 0.95
CA SER A 283 7.12 12.34 2.28
C SER A 283 6.72 10.86 2.18
N ALA A 284 6.66 10.16 3.33
CA ALA A 284 6.17 8.79 3.42
C ALA A 284 4.64 8.65 3.23
N CYS A 285 3.93 9.71 2.84
CA CYS A 285 2.52 9.64 2.44
C CYS A 285 2.29 8.81 1.16
N GLU A 286 3.31 8.59 0.32
CA GLU A 286 3.35 7.50 -0.68
C GLU A 286 4.61 6.67 -0.45
N VAL A 287 4.44 5.41 -0.05
CA VAL A 287 5.54 4.42 -0.06
C VAL A 287 5.35 3.44 -1.20
N SER A 288 6.39 2.66 -1.49
CA SER A 288 6.29 1.61 -2.49
C SER A 288 7.12 0.42 -2.10
N ILE A 289 6.44 -0.73 -2.06
CA ILE A 289 6.95 -1.99 -1.53
C ILE A 289 7.15 -2.96 -2.69
N SER A 290 8.35 -3.54 -2.77
CA SER A 290 8.62 -4.68 -3.63
C SER A 290 8.46 -5.96 -2.81
N PRO A 291 7.48 -6.84 -3.11
CA PRO A 291 7.41 -8.17 -2.51
C PRO A 291 8.67 -8.99 -2.85
N ASN A 292 8.98 -9.93 -1.97
CA ASN A 292 10.09 -10.86 -2.11
C ASN A 292 9.72 -12.14 -1.36
N ALA A 293 8.76 -12.91 -1.90
CA ALA A 293 8.19 -14.05 -1.19
C ALA A 293 9.15 -15.25 -1.19
N CYS A 294 9.93 -15.38 -0.10
CA CYS A 294 10.80 -16.52 0.16
C CYS A 294 10.21 -17.40 1.26
N VAL A 295 10.15 -18.70 1.02
CA VAL A 295 9.57 -19.73 1.91
C VAL A 295 10.49 -20.95 1.96
N ILE A 296 10.46 -21.72 3.04
CA ILE A 296 11.14 -23.02 3.10
C ILE A 296 10.22 -24.11 2.53
N VAL A 297 10.71 -24.85 1.53
CA VAL A 297 10.05 -25.96 0.84
C VAL A 297 11.05 -27.10 0.70
N GLU A 298 10.73 -28.29 1.23
CA GLU A 298 11.66 -29.44 1.26
C GLU A 298 13.02 -29.08 1.89
N GLU A 299 12.99 -28.42 3.06
CA GLU A 299 14.15 -27.89 3.79
C GLU A 299 15.11 -27.01 2.96
N LYS A 300 14.59 -26.33 1.94
CA LYS A 300 15.35 -25.39 1.08
C LYS A 300 14.58 -24.07 0.90
N PRO A 301 15.26 -22.90 0.94
CA PRO A 301 14.61 -21.63 0.61
C PRO A 301 14.26 -21.58 -0.89
N ARG A 302 12.99 -21.29 -1.20
CA ARG A 302 12.50 -21.04 -2.57
C ARG A 302 11.81 -19.69 -2.63
N PHE A 303 11.99 -19.00 -3.75
CA PHE A 303 11.21 -17.82 -4.11
C PHE A 303 10.03 -18.26 -4.96
N MET A 304 8.82 -17.82 -4.63
CA MET A 304 7.57 -18.25 -5.26
C MET A 304 6.65 -17.06 -5.50
N CYS A 305 5.76 -17.17 -6.49
CA CYS A 305 4.71 -16.17 -6.70
C CYS A 305 3.52 -16.45 -5.76
N VAL A 306 2.67 -15.46 -5.54
CA VAL A 306 1.54 -15.52 -4.58
C VAL A 306 0.55 -16.59 -4.96
N SER A 307 0.25 -16.75 -6.25
CA SER A 307 -0.64 -17.79 -6.75
C SER A 307 -0.08 -19.20 -6.54
N ASP A 308 1.25 -19.38 -6.56
CA ASP A 308 1.88 -20.68 -6.30
C ASP A 308 1.86 -21.05 -4.81
N ILE A 309 2.06 -20.07 -3.93
CA ILE A 309 1.91 -20.26 -2.47
C ILE A 309 0.45 -20.61 -2.15
N LEU A 310 -0.52 -19.93 -2.77
CA LEU A 310 -1.94 -20.25 -2.58
C LEU A 310 -2.23 -21.70 -3.00
N ARG A 311 -1.87 -22.08 -4.24
CA ARG A 311 -2.08 -23.45 -4.77
C ARG A 311 -1.56 -24.50 -3.80
N TYR A 312 -0.30 -24.32 -3.34
CA TYR A 312 0.31 -25.21 -2.37
C TYR A 312 -0.51 -25.29 -1.07
N ASN A 313 -0.88 -24.16 -0.46
CA ASN A 313 -1.68 -24.19 0.77
C ASN A 313 -3.10 -24.75 0.59
N THR A 314 -3.73 -24.55 -0.59
CA THR A 314 -5.03 -25.14 -0.92
C THR A 314 -4.94 -26.66 -1.07
N ASP A 315 -3.91 -27.16 -1.75
CA ASP A 315 -3.67 -28.60 -1.88
C ASP A 315 -3.23 -29.24 -0.55
N SER A 316 -2.41 -28.57 0.26
CA SER A 316 -2.12 -28.99 1.64
C SER A 316 -3.40 -29.07 2.48
N THR A 317 -4.30 -28.08 2.39
CA THR A 317 -5.59 -28.09 3.09
C THR A 317 -6.45 -29.28 2.64
N LYS A 318 -6.50 -29.56 1.34
CA LYS A 318 -7.21 -30.70 0.76
C LYS A 318 -6.65 -32.04 1.25
N GLU A 319 -5.33 -32.14 1.36
CA GLU A 319 -4.62 -33.34 1.82
C GLU A 319 -4.79 -33.58 3.33
N ILE A 320 -4.68 -32.55 4.17
CA ILE A 320 -4.99 -32.64 5.62
C ILE A 320 -6.43 -33.11 5.82
N LEU A 321 -7.39 -32.54 5.08
CA LEU A 321 -8.80 -32.95 5.13
C LEU A 321 -9.02 -34.40 4.65
N ARG A 322 -8.21 -34.91 3.69
CA ARG A 322 -8.23 -36.32 3.28
C ARG A 322 -7.84 -37.22 4.45
N GLN A 323 -6.71 -36.91 5.10
CA GLN A 323 -6.19 -37.67 6.23
C GLN A 323 -7.16 -37.63 7.43
N GLU A 324 -7.77 -36.48 7.74
CA GLU A 324 -8.82 -36.38 8.77
C GLU A 324 -10.05 -37.26 8.46
N GLN A 325 -10.48 -37.34 7.20
CA GLN A 325 -11.59 -38.22 6.80
C GLN A 325 -11.20 -39.72 6.77
N GLU A 326 -9.97 -40.07 6.43
CA GLU A 326 -9.48 -41.46 6.48
C GLU A 326 -9.33 -41.96 7.92
N ILE A 327 -8.81 -41.14 8.82
CA ILE A 327 -8.75 -41.42 10.26
C ILE A 327 -10.16 -41.59 10.81
N ARG A 328 -11.09 -40.67 10.49
CA ARG A 328 -12.51 -40.81 10.90
C ARG A 328 -13.15 -42.07 10.33
N LEU A 329 -12.89 -42.42 9.06
CA LEU A 329 -13.44 -43.62 8.44
C LEU A 329 -12.96 -44.88 9.15
N LYS A 330 -11.66 -44.95 9.51
CA LYS A 330 -11.11 -46.05 10.30
C LYS A 330 -11.80 -46.16 11.66
N GLU A 331 -11.85 -45.06 12.41
CA GLU A 331 -12.46 -45.01 13.74
C GLU A 331 -13.96 -45.37 13.74
N LEU A 332 -14.70 -44.97 12.70
CA LEU A 332 -16.09 -45.35 12.51
C LEU A 332 -16.27 -46.84 12.18
N ASN A 333 -15.42 -47.43 11.33
CA ASN A 333 -15.48 -48.87 11.04
C ASN A 333 -15.08 -49.71 12.25
N GLU A 334 -14.10 -49.27 13.04
CA GLU A 334 -13.75 -49.89 14.33
C GLU A 334 -14.93 -49.81 15.31
N ALA A 335 -15.54 -48.64 15.49
CA ALA A 335 -16.72 -48.47 16.36
C ALA A 335 -17.91 -49.33 15.91
N TRP A 336 -18.18 -49.39 14.60
CA TRP A 336 -19.21 -50.26 14.01
C TRP A 336 -18.92 -51.74 14.28
N HIS A 337 -17.65 -52.16 14.19
CA HIS A 337 -17.23 -53.54 14.45
C HIS A 337 -17.45 -53.92 15.92
N GLN A 338 -17.01 -53.07 16.86
CA GLN A 338 -17.24 -53.29 18.30
C GLN A 338 -18.74 -53.35 18.64
N ALA A 339 -19.54 -52.40 18.12
CA ALA A 339 -20.98 -52.35 18.37
C ALA A 339 -21.72 -53.59 17.81
N SER A 340 -21.29 -54.06 16.63
CA SER A 340 -21.83 -55.28 16.02
C SER A 340 -21.45 -56.54 16.81
N LEU A 341 -20.20 -56.65 17.25
CA LEU A 341 -19.74 -57.76 18.10
C LEU A 341 -20.48 -57.79 19.45
N GLU A 342 -20.61 -56.64 20.13
CA GLU A 342 -21.37 -56.52 21.38
C GLU A 342 -22.83 -56.94 21.20
N LYS A 343 -23.48 -56.48 20.11
CA LYS A 343 -24.84 -56.89 19.77
C LYS A 343 -24.95 -58.42 19.60
N ILE A 344 -24.09 -59.01 18.78
CA ILE A 344 -24.09 -60.47 18.51
C ILE A 344 -23.85 -61.26 19.79
N PHE A 345 -22.88 -60.84 20.61
CA PHE A 345 -22.50 -61.48 21.88
C PHE A 345 -23.65 -61.50 22.90
N ILE A 346 -24.40 -60.40 23.01
CA ILE A 346 -25.54 -60.30 23.95
C ILE A 346 -26.80 -60.97 23.39
N GLU A 347 -27.17 -60.75 22.12
CA GLU A 347 -28.40 -61.30 21.54
C GLU A 347 -28.40 -62.82 21.44
N ASN A 348 -27.27 -63.41 21.03
CA ASN A 348 -27.10 -64.87 20.94
C ASN A 348 -26.69 -65.50 22.28
N ARG A 349 -26.56 -64.69 23.34
CA ARG A 349 -26.19 -65.09 24.71
C ARG A 349 -24.88 -65.86 24.81
N ILE A 350 -23.88 -65.49 24.01
CA ILE A 350 -22.54 -66.11 23.98
C ILE A 350 -21.85 -66.00 25.36
N TYR A 351 -22.23 -65.00 26.17
CA TYR A 351 -21.82 -64.84 27.56
C TYR A 351 -22.28 -65.98 28.51
N LEU A 352 -23.23 -66.83 28.13
CA LEU A 352 -23.59 -68.04 28.87
C LEU A 352 -22.74 -69.24 28.45
N SER A 353 -22.35 -69.33 27.17
CA SER A 353 -21.52 -70.43 26.63
C SER A 353 -20.12 -70.50 27.23
N ILE A 354 -19.70 -69.48 27.99
CA ILE A 354 -18.42 -69.40 28.70
C ILE A 354 -18.52 -69.76 30.19
N GLU A 355 -19.71 -70.04 30.74
CA GLU A 355 -19.87 -70.38 32.16
C GLU A 355 -19.17 -71.71 32.53
N ASP A 356 -19.08 -72.66 31.60
CA ASP A 356 -18.41 -73.96 31.76
C ASP A 356 -16.90 -73.95 31.38
N SER A 357 -16.28 -72.78 31.12
CA SER A 357 -14.87 -72.70 30.68
C SER A 357 -13.90 -72.56 31.85
N GLU A 358 -12.97 -73.51 32.02
CA GLU A 358 -12.01 -73.50 33.14
C GLU A 358 -10.80 -72.58 32.93
N THR A 359 -10.37 -72.35 31.68
CA THR A 359 -9.19 -71.52 31.36
C THR A 359 -9.49 -70.29 30.48
N TRP A 360 -8.60 -69.30 30.55
CA TRP A 360 -8.72 -68.05 29.77
C TRP A 360 -8.63 -68.29 28.25
N GLU A 361 -7.74 -69.18 27.82
CA GLU A 361 -7.65 -69.63 26.43
C GLU A 361 -8.95 -70.32 25.95
N GLU A 362 -9.63 -71.11 26.80
CA GLU A 362 -10.92 -71.73 26.47
C GLU A 362 -12.07 -70.73 26.41
N VAL A 363 -12.10 -69.74 27.31
CA VAL A 363 -13.07 -68.62 27.24
C VAL A 363 -12.94 -67.90 25.90
N LEU A 364 -11.73 -67.46 25.53
CA LEU A 364 -11.50 -66.75 24.27
C LEU A 364 -11.78 -67.62 23.04
N GLY A 365 -11.35 -68.89 23.05
CA GLY A 365 -11.60 -69.84 21.95
C GLY A 365 -13.07 -70.22 21.79
N THR A 366 -13.83 -70.25 22.89
CA THR A 366 -15.29 -70.46 22.84
C THR A 366 -16.00 -69.23 22.27
N ILE A 367 -15.67 -68.02 22.73
CA ILE A 367 -16.26 -66.78 22.17
C ILE A 367 -15.96 -66.66 20.67
N ASP A 368 -14.73 -66.95 20.22
CA ASP A 368 -14.39 -66.97 18.80
C ASP A 368 -15.26 -67.95 18.02
N ARG A 369 -15.33 -69.23 18.47
CA ARG A 369 -16.13 -70.28 17.82
C ARG A 369 -17.60 -69.89 17.66
N GLU A 370 -18.22 -69.31 18.69
CA GLU A 370 -19.62 -68.87 18.63
C GLU A 370 -19.83 -67.60 17.77
N LEU A 371 -18.77 -66.81 17.52
CA LEU A 371 -18.81 -65.65 16.63
C LEU A 371 -18.50 -65.97 15.16
N GLN A 372 -17.75 -67.03 14.86
CA GLN A 372 -17.41 -67.43 13.48
C GLN A 372 -18.62 -67.53 12.52
N PRO A 373 -19.81 -68.05 12.91
CA PRO A 373 -21.01 -68.03 12.05
C PRO A 373 -21.43 -66.63 11.59
N PHE A 374 -21.10 -65.60 12.36
CA PHE A 374 -21.44 -64.20 12.10
C PHE A 374 -20.30 -63.40 11.44
N ALA A 375 -19.09 -63.95 11.34
CA ALA A 375 -17.92 -63.26 10.79
C ALA A 375 -18.15 -62.73 9.36
N SER A 376 -18.94 -63.44 8.55
CA SER A 376 -19.36 -63.03 7.21
C SER A 376 -20.19 -61.73 7.16
N ARG A 377 -20.74 -61.29 8.29
CA ARG A 377 -21.50 -60.03 8.44
C ARG A 377 -20.63 -58.88 8.92
N LEU A 378 -19.40 -59.13 9.36
CA LEU A 378 -18.51 -58.12 9.95
C LEU A 378 -17.62 -57.45 8.90
N ARG A 379 -17.30 -56.18 9.10
CA ARG A 379 -16.42 -55.38 8.22
C ARG A 379 -14.93 -55.64 8.40
N ALA A 380 -14.54 -56.41 9.41
CA ALA A 380 -13.17 -56.73 9.78
C ALA A 380 -13.10 -58.16 10.36
N PRO A 381 -11.94 -58.84 10.29
CA PRO A 381 -11.73 -60.11 11.00
C PRO A 381 -11.70 -59.86 12.51
N ILE A 382 -12.22 -60.82 13.28
CA ILE A 382 -12.22 -60.78 14.75
C ILE A 382 -10.78 -60.96 15.25
N THR A 383 -10.32 -60.09 16.14
CA THR A 383 -8.99 -60.17 16.76
C THR A 383 -9.05 -60.60 18.22
N ARG A 384 -7.91 -61.02 18.80
CA ARG A 384 -7.83 -61.40 20.22
C ARG A 384 -8.27 -60.25 21.14
N ASP A 385 -7.91 -59.01 20.81
CA ASP A 385 -8.27 -57.82 21.59
C ASP A 385 -9.80 -57.61 21.61
N ASP A 386 -10.50 -57.94 20.53
CA ASP A 386 -11.96 -57.84 20.48
C ASP A 386 -12.63 -58.88 21.39
N LEU A 387 -12.14 -60.12 21.35
CA LEU A 387 -12.59 -61.20 22.24
C LEU A 387 -12.39 -60.83 23.71
N VAL A 388 -11.23 -60.24 24.06
CA VAL A 388 -10.96 -59.75 25.42
C VAL A 388 -11.95 -58.64 25.82
N ARG A 389 -12.18 -57.65 24.96
CA ARG A 389 -13.15 -56.56 25.23
C ARG A 389 -14.58 -57.06 25.42
N LEU A 390 -14.98 -58.16 24.77
CA LEU A 390 -16.29 -58.77 25.00
C LEU A 390 -16.42 -59.34 26.43
N THR A 391 -15.34 -59.91 27.00
CA THR A 391 -15.35 -60.35 28.41
C THR A 391 -15.43 -59.19 29.40
N GLU A 392 -14.96 -57.99 29.03
CA GLU A 392 -15.03 -56.77 29.85
C GLU A 392 -16.42 -56.10 29.85
N ILE A 393 -17.41 -56.64 29.11
CA ILE A 393 -18.78 -56.10 29.07
C ILE A 393 -19.43 -56.22 30.46
N LYS A 394 -19.52 -55.08 31.14
CA LYS A 394 -20.15 -54.96 32.47
C LYS A 394 -21.56 -55.53 32.46
N ILE A 395 -21.87 -56.43 33.40
CA ILE A 395 -23.17 -57.15 33.53
C ILE A 395 -24.39 -56.21 33.43
N LYS A 396 -24.31 -54.98 33.96
CA LYS A 396 -25.36 -53.94 33.86
C LYS A 396 -25.73 -53.55 32.42
N ARG A 397 -24.80 -53.71 31.47
CA ARG A 397 -24.97 -53.44 30.03
C ARG A 397 -25.69 -54.60 29.34
N ILE A 398 -25.40 -55.83 29.75
CA ILE A 398 -26.10 -57.05 29.32
C ILE A 398 -27.55 -57.05 29.85
N SER A 399 -27.74 -56.83 31.16
CA SER A 399 -29.07 -56.89 31.80
C SER A 399 -29.99 -55.70 31.50
N LYS A 400 -29.47 -54.64 30.88
CA LYS A 400 -30.25 -53.52 30.32
C LYS A 400 -30.02 -53.35 28.81
N PHE A 401 -29.66 -54.42 28.11
CA PHE A 401 -29.49 -54.39 26.67
C PHE A 401 -30.82 -54.08 25.97
N ASP A 402 -30.74 -53.27 24.92
CA ASP A 402 -31.86 -52.79 24.14
C ASP A 402 -31.49 -52.92 22.67
N ALA A 403 -31.95 -54.01 22.05
CA ALA A 403 -31.64 -54.37 20.67
C ALA A 403 -32.03 -53.25 19.68
N PHE A 404 -33.13 -52.54 19.95
CA PHE A 404 -33.58 -51.43 19.11
C PHE A 404 -32.64 -50.23 19.19
N LYS A 405 -32.15 -49.89 20.40
CA LYS A 405 -31.10 -48.85 20.54
C LYS A 405 -29.76 -49.27 19.94
N ALA A 406 -29.39 -50.54 20.05
CA ALA A 406 -28.20 -51.07 19.39
C ALA A 406 -28.31 -50.97 17.86
N ASP A 407 -29.46 -51.34 17.28
CA ASP A 407 -29.75 -51.17 15.85
C ASP A 407 -29.74 -49.70 15.41
N GLN A 408 -30.32 -48.79 16.19
CA GLN A 408 -30.26 -47.35 15.90
C GLN A 408 -28.82 -46.84 15.92
N HIS A 409 -27.99 -47.27 16.87
CA HIS A 409 -26.58 -46.86 16.94
C HIS A 409 -25.76 -47.40 15.77
N ILE A 410 -25.93 -48.68 15.42
CA ILE A 410 -25.25 -49.31 14.28
C ILE A 410 -25.65 -48.61 12.98
N ARG A 411 -26.95 -48.35 12.74
CA ARG A 411 -27.40 -47.60 11.56
C ARG A 411 -26.82 -46.19 11.50
N GLN A 412 -26.75 -45.48 12.62
CA GLN A 412 -26.14 -44.15 12.64
C GLN A 412 -24.67 -44.19 12.25
N LEU A 413 -23.92 -45.23 12.69
CA LEU A 413 -22.54 -45.46 12.27
C LEU A 413 -22.44 -45.81 10.78
N GLU A 414 -23.41 -46.52 10.21
CA GLU A 414 -23.44 -46.83 8.77
C GLU A 414 -23.69 -45.58 7.90
N GLU A 415 -24.61 -44.71 8.32
CA GLU A 415 -24.83 -43.40 7.69
C GLU A 415 -23.57 -42.53 7.76
N ASP A 416 -22.90 -42.51 8.91
CA ASP A 416 -21.65 -41.76 9.13
C ASP A 416 -20.48 -42.32 8.29
N ILE A 417 -20.39 -43.66 8.13
CA ILE A 417 -19.43 -44.33 7.26
C ILE A 417 -19.71 -43.98 5.79
N GLU A 418 -20.96 -44.09 5.32
CA GLU A 418 -21.30 -43.74 3.94
C GLU A 418 -21.00 -42.26 3.66
N GLN A 419 -21.39 -41.36 4.55
CA GLN A 419 -21.15 -39.94 4.38
C GLN A 419 -19.65 -39.58 4.45
N THR A 420 -18.84 -40.28 5.25
CA THR A 420 -17.38 -40.12 5.27
C THR A 420 -16.75 -40.66 3.99
N GLN A 421 -17.15 -41.85 3.51
CA GLN A 421 -16.69 -42.41 2.24
C GLN A 421 -17.08 -41.51 1.05
N LYS A 422 -18.27 -40.93 1.08
CA LYS A 422 -18.78 -39.96 0.10
C LYS A 422 -18.02 -38.63 0.12
N ASN A 423 -17.52 -38.21 1.29
CA ASN A 423 -16.61 -37.06 1.39
C ASN A 423 -15.25 -37.38 0.75
N LEU A 424 -14.67 -38.55 1.00
CA LEU A 424 -13.42 -39.00 0.37
C LEU A 424 -13.55 -39.14 -1.14
N ASN A 425 -14.58 -39.85 -1.62
CA ASN A 425 -14.87 -40.04 -3.04
C ASN A 425 -15.16 -38.71 -3.78
N GLN A 426 -15.49 -37.63 -3.05
CA GLN A 426 -15.73 -36.29 -3.60
C GLN A 426 -14.86 -35.23 -2.91
N LEU A 427 -13.61 -35.56 -2.56
CA LEU A 427 -12.71 -34.76 -1.71
C LEU A 427 -12.66 -33.28 -2.11
N THR A 428 -12.50 -32.95 -3.39
CA THR A 428 -12.50 -31.55 -3.88
C THR A 428 -13.78 -30.78 -3.49
N LYS A 429 -14.96 -31.42 -3.50
CA LYS A 429 -16.22 -30.81 -3.05
C LYS A 429 -16.33 -30.74 -1.53
N PHE A 430 -15.68 -31.63 -0.79
CA PHE A 430 -15.56 -31.54 0.66
C PHE A 430 -14.68 -30.35 1.06
N THR A 431 -13.51 -30.18 0.42
CA THR A 431 -12.62 -29.03 0.61
C THR A 431 -13.29 -27.70 0.22
N ILE A 432 -14.07 -27.65 -0.87
CA ILE A 432 -14.85 -26.46 -1.22
C ILE A 432 -15.88 -26.13 -0.12
N ARG A 433 -16.64 -27.12 0.38
CA ARG A 433 -17.57 -26.92 1.51
C ARG A 433 -16.89 -26.46 2.80
N TRP A 434 -15.66 -26.92 3.07
CA TRP A 434 -14.85 -26.45 4.20
C TRP A 434 -14.53 -24.95 4.06
N PHE A 435 -14.03 -24.52 2.91
CA PHE A 435 -13.75 -23.11 2.65
C PHE A 435 -15.02 -22.23 2.66
N GLU A 436 -16.14 -22.72 2.09
CA GLU A 436 -17.44 -22.04 2.15
C GLU A 436 -17.96 -21.92 3.60
N ALA A 437 -17.74 -22.93 4.45
CA ALA A 437 -18.08 -22.89 5.87
C ALA A 437 -17.21 -21.90 6.67
N LEU A 438 -15.88 -21.87 6.45
CA LEU A 438 -14.99 -20.88 7.05
C LEU A 438 -15.40 -19.46 6.66
N ARG A 439 -15.73 -19.22 5.38
CA ARG A 439 -16.24 -17.92 4.92
C ARG A 439 -17.53 -17.54 5.63
N LYS A 440 -18.49 -18.46 5.74
CA LYS A 440 -19.77 -18.21 6.41
C LYS A 440 -19.61 -17.95 7.92
N LYS A 441 -18.66 -18.62 8.58
CA LYS A 441 -18.44 -18.51 10.04
C LYS A 441 -17.58 -17.30 10.43
N TYR A 442 -16.63 -16.89 9.59
CA TYR A 442 -15.61 -15.89 9.93
C TYR A 442 -15.48 -14.70 8.97
N GLY A 443 -15.88 -14.85 7.71
CA GLY A 443 -15.60 -13.88 6.65
C GLY A 443 -16.15 -12.47 6.88
N ALA A 444 -17.25 -12.35 7.63
CA ALA A 444 -17.86 -11.07 7.99
C ALA A 444 -16.97 -10.20 8.91
N ALA A 445 -16.05 -10.80 9.68
CA ALA A 445 -15.11 -10.07 10.54
C ALA A 445 -13.89 -9.51 9.77
N TYR A 446 -13.69 -9.94 8.51
CA TYR A 446 -12.51 -9.62 7.71
C TYR A 446 -12.85 -9.01 6.33
N PRO A 447 -13.63 -7.90 6.28
CA PRO A 447 -13.85 -7.15 5.04
C PRO A 447 -12.51 -6.58 4.51
N ARG A 448 -12.46 -6.30 3.20
CA ARG A 448 -11.31 -5.63 2.58
C ARG A 448 -11.13 -4.24 3.18
N LYS A 449 -9.90 -3.91 3.58
CA LYS A 449 -9.52 -2.61 4.17
C LYS A 449 -8.83 -1.69 3.17
N THR A 450 -7.97 -2.22 2.32
CA THR A 450 -7.21 -1.44 1.35
C THR A 450 -8.04 -1.18 0.09
N GLU A 451 -8.17 0.08 -0.30
CA GLU A 451 -8.80 0.52 -1.55
C GLU A 451 -7.84 0.31 -2.74
N ILE A 452 -8.33 -0.18 -3.87
CA ILE A 452 -7.51 -0.43 -5.07
C ILE A 452 -7.75 0.69 -6.09
N SER A 453 -6.69 1.40 -6.50
CA SER A 453 -6.78 2.54 -7.42
C SER A 453 -5.47 2.75 -8.21
N SER A 454 -5.56 3.14 -9.48
CA SER A 454 -4.39 3.34 -10.36
C SER A 454 -3.78 4.74 -10.19
N PHE A 455 -2.48 4.85 -9.89
CA PHE A 455 -1.85 6.16 -9.70
C PHE A 455 -1.15 6.67 -10.96
N GLY A 456 -1.60 7.81 -11.50
CA GLY A 456 -0.88 8.55 -12.54
C GLY A 456 0.56 8.89 -12.16
N SER A 457 1.40 9.14 -13.16
CA SER A 457 2.82 9.49 -12.97
C SER A 457 2.98 10.90 -12.38
N VAL A 458 3.10 11.00 -11.05
CA VAL A 458 3.38 12.26 -10.36
C VAL A 458 4.81 12.70 -10.69
N ASN A 459 4.94 13.62 -11.65
CA ASN A 459 6.24 14.14 -12.05
C ASN A 459 6.82 15.04 -10.95
N ARG A 460 7.75 14.49 -10.17
CA ARG A 460 8.44 15.18 -9.06
C ARG A 460 9.07 16.53 -9.46
N ALA A 461 9.42 16.74 -10.73
CA ALA A 461 9.94 18.02 -11.20
C ALA A 461 8.84 19.08 -11.42
N GLN A 462 7.60 18.68 -11.75
CA GLN A 462 6.45 19.59 -11.87
C GLN A 462 5.83 19.94 -10.50
N VAL A 463 5.99 19.07 -9.50
CA VAL A 463 5.53 19.29 -8.12
C VAL A 463 6.57 20.04 -7.26
N ALA A 464 7.78 20.29 -7.79
CA ALA A 464 8.78 21.16 -7.18
C ALA A 464 8.37 22.65 -7.34
N VAL A 465 7.45 23.08 -6.48
CA VAL A 465 6.64 24.32 -6.60
C VAL A 465 7.46 25.55 -7.02
N ALA A 466 7.03 26.19 -8.12
CA ALA A 466 7.56 27.46 -8.60
C ALA A 466 7.11 28.63 -7.71
N ASN A 467 7.71 28.70 -6.52
CA ASN A 467 7.41 29.66 -5.46
C ASN A 467 8.10 31.01 -5.63
N GLU A 468 9.27 31.02 -6.26
CA GLU A 468 10.14 32.19 -6.29
C GLU A 468 9.84 33.08 -7.50
N THR A 469 10.38 34.30 -7.49
CA THR A 469 10.34 35.22 -8.63
C THR A 469 11.77 35.57 -9.03
N LEU A 470 12.07 35.48 -10.33
CA LEU A 470 13.32 35.95 -10.89
C LEU A 470 13.27 37.48 -10.97
N TYR A 471 14.18 38.15 -10.28
CA TYR A 471 14.37 39.59 -10.33
C TYR A 471 15.65 39.95 -11.11
N ILE A 472 15.74 41.17 -11.64
CA ILE A 472 16.95 41.73 -12.25
C ILE A 472 17.17 43.20 -11.86
N ASP A 473 18.37 43.56 -11.42
CA ASP A 473 18.76 44.94 -11.07
C ASP A 473 19.42 45.71 -12.24
N ASP A 474 19.43 47.05 -12.14
CA ASP A 474 20.00 47.95 -13.16
C ASP A 474 21.54 47.86 -13.29
N GLU A 475 22.20 47.18 -12.36
CA GLU A 475 23.63 46.87 -12.43
C GLU A 475 23.90 45.64 -13.33
N GLY A 476 22.88 44.81 -13.57
CA GLY A 476 22.94 43.65 -14.46
C GLY A 476 23.04 42.31 -13.73
N PHE A 477 22.66 42.25 -12.45
CA PHE A 477 22.54 40.98 -11.73
C PHE A 477 21.09 40.50 -11.68
N ALA A 478 20.91 39.19 -11.80
CA ALA A 478 19.61 38.53 -11.70
C ALA A 478 19.64 37.39 -10.68
N GLY A 479 18.47 36.98 -10.20
CA GLY A 479 18.30 35.91 -9.21
C GLY A 479 17.03 36.08 -8.39
N TYR A 480 16.77 35.15 -7.47
CA TYR A 480 15.62 35.26 -6.56
C TYR A 480 15.90 36.13 -5.31
N GLY A 481 17.17 36.33 -4.94
CA GLY A 481 17.59 37.13 -3.79
C GLY A 481 17.80 38.62 -4.08
N VAL A 482 17.55 39.10 -5.31
CA VAL A 482 17.87 40.48 -5.74
C VAL A 482 16.85 41.50 -5.21
N LYS A 483 17.03 41.92 -3.95
CA LYS A 483 16.11 42.78 -3.16
C LYS A 483 15.71 44.15 -3.74
N LYS A 484 16.33 44.59 -4.85
CA LYS A 484 16.03 45.84 -5.56
C LYS A 484 15.85 45.65 -7.08
N GLY A 485 15.62 44.41 -7.53
CA GLY A 485 15.42 44.12 -8.94
C GLY A 485 13.97 44.28 -9.40
N ASN A 486 13.79 44.52 -10.69
CA ASN A 486 12.50 44.45 -11.37
C ASN A 486 12.08 42.97 -11.53
N PRO A 487 10.83 42.59 -11.27
CA PRO A 487 10.36 41.21 -11.43
C PRO A 487 10.24 40.81 -12.90
N VAL A 488 10.75 39.64 -13.26
CA VAL A 488 10.75 39.08 -14.62
C VAL A 488 9.66 38.00 -14.78
N CYS A 489 9.74 36.92 -14.00
CA CYS A 489 8.83 35.79 -14.07
C CYS A 489 8.94 34.89 -12.82
N LYS A 490 7.95 34.03 -12.58
CA LYS A 490 8.04 33.00 -11.52
C LYS A 490 9.01 31.88 -11.89
N CYS A 491 9.64 31.28 -10.88
CA CYS A 491 10.69 30.27 -11.03
C CYS A 491 10.75 29.28 -9.85
N SER A 492 11.43 28.16 -10.07
CA SER A 492 11.80 27.13 -9.09
C SER A 492 13.33 27.00 -9.02
N THR A 493 13.90 26.58 -7.88
CA THR A 493 15.36 26.48 -7.66
C THR A 493 16.06 25.38 -8.49
N LEU A 494 15.29 24.67 -9.33
CA LEU A 494 15.74 23.67 -10.29
C LEU A 494 15.74 24.17 -11.74
N ASP A 495 15.20 25.36 -12.00
CA ASP A 495 15.02 25.93 -13.34
C ASP A 495 16.32 26.48 -13.95
N ASP A 496 16.32 26.56 -15.28
CA ASP A 496 17.35 27.20 -16.09
C ASP A 496 16.86 28.56 -16.59
N VAL A 497 17.74 29.57 -16.55
CA VAL A 497 17.49 30.93 -17.04
C VAL A 497 18.22 31.14 -18.36
N LEU A 498 17.46 31.51 -19.38
CA LEU A 498 17.95 31.95 -20.69
C LEU A 498 18.26 33.45 -20.64
N ILE A 499 19.44 33.83 -21.13
CA ILE A 499 19.95 35.20 -21.14
C ILE A 499 20.47 35.49 -22.56
N ILE A 500 20.14 36.65 -23.11
CA ILE A 500 20.70 37.17 -24.38
C ILE A 500 21.14 38.62 -24.16
N ASP A 501 22.40 38.93 -24.50
CA ASP A 501 22.96 40.27 -24.35
C ASP A 501 22.78 41.17 -25.59
N ASN A 502 23.24 42.42 -25.50
CA ASN A 502 23.19 43.39 -26.62
C ASN A 502 24.23 43.14 -27.73
N ALA A 503 25.26 42.31 -27.48
CA ALA A 503 26.20 41.87 -28.51
C ALA A 503 25.64 40.70 -29.35
N GLY A 504 24.58 40.05 -28.86
CA GLY A 504 23.97 38.87 -29.44
C GLY A 504 24.63 37.58 -29.00
N VAL A 505 25.15 37.51 -27.78
CA VAL A 505 25.57 36.26 -27.13
C VAL A 505 24.42 35.71 -26.32
N LEU A 506 24.12 34.43 -26.50
CA LEU A 506 23.13 33.66 -25.73
C LEU A 506 23.87 32.81 -24.69
N LYS A 507 23.42 32.86 -23.44
CA LYS A 507 23.89 32.02 -22.33
C LYS A 507 22.70 31.40 -21.61
N ILE A 508 22.88 30.19 -21.09
CA ILE A 508 21.88 29.54 -20.22
C ILE A 508 22.57 29.16 -18.92
N VAL A 509 22.05 29.65 -17.80
CA VAL A 509 22.63 29.54 -16.45
C VAL A 509 21.56 28.94 -15.54
N ARG A 510 21.93 28.01 -14.65
CA ARG A 510 21.00 27.53 -13.62
C ARG A 510 20.66 28.69 -12.68
N ILE A 511 19.40 28.84 -12.26
CA ILE A 511 19.02 29.91 -11.33
C ILE A 511 19.77 29.82 -9.99
N GLN A 512 20.15 30.97 -9.45
CA GLN A 512 20.87 31.16 -8.18
C GLN A 512 20.30 32.38 -7.44
N ASP A 513 20.73 32.56 -6.19
CA ASP A 513 20.33 33.68 -5.32
C ASP A 513 20.67 35.05 -5.94
N LYS A 514 21.91 35.22 -6.39
CA LYS A 514 22.37 36.34 -7.23
C LYS A 514 23.47 35.87 -8.19
N PHE A 515 23.29 36.09 -9.49
CA PHE A 515 24.28 35.85 -10.55
C PHE A 515 24.33 37.06 -11.50
N PHE A 516 25.41 37.21 -12.28
CA PHE A 516 25.52 38.31 -13.25
C PHE A 516 24.93 37.91 -14.61
N ALA A 517 23.94 38.66 -15.08
CA ALA A 517 23.25 38.46 -16.36
C ALA A 517 23.75 39.42 -17.47
N GLY A 518 24.62 40.37 -17.14
CA GLY A 518 25.08 41.43 -18.04
C GLY A 518 24.26 42.71 -17.87
N LYS A 519 24.88 43.86 -18.15
CA LYS A 519 24.23 45.17 -17.97
C LYS A 519 23.20 45.42 -19.06
N ASN A 520 21.93 45.57 -18.67
CA ASN A 520 20.75 45.67 -19.54
C ASN A 520 20.69 44.55 -20.62
N PRO A 521 20.42 43.28 -20.26
CA PRO A 521 20.33 42.22 -21.23
C PRO A 521 19.16 42.47 -22.20
N LEU A 522 19.31 42.04 -23.45
CA LEU A 522 18.30 42.18 -24.50
C LEU A 522 17.09 41.27 -24.24
N TYR A 523 17.30 40.15 -23.55
CA TYR A 523 16.26 39.24 -23.09
C TYR A 523 16.73 38.42 -21.89
N ILE A 524 15.84 38.19 -20.93
CA ILE A 524 16.02 37.25 -19.82
C ILE A 524 14.69 36.57 -19.50
N SER A 525 14.68 35.25 -19.36
CA SER A 525 13.50 34.48 -18.93
C SER A 525 13.85 33.06 -18.49
N VAL A 526 12.94 32.37 -17.80
CA VAL A 526 13.06 30.94 -17.46
C VAL A 526 12.71 30.09 -18.68
N ILE A 527 13.50 29.05 -18.95
CA ILE A 527 13.22 28.05 -20.00
C ILE A 527 12.80 26.72 -19.37
N LYS A 528 11.58 26.25 -19.65
CA LYS A 528 11.09 24.96 -19.13
C LYS A 528 11.45 23.82 -20.08
N LYS A 529 11.54 22.61 -19.53
CA LYS A 529 11.79 21.39 -20.32
C LYS A 529 10.56 20.99 -21.13
N GLY A 530 10.50 21.48 -22.37
CA GLY A 530 9.41 21.25 -23.32
C GLY A 530 9.16 22.46 -24.22
N ASP A 531 9.55 23.66 -23.78
CA ASP A 531 9.38 24.90 -24.52
C ASP A 531 10.42 25.01 -25.65
N ASP A 532 9.98 25.18 -26.91
CA ASP A 532 10.86 25.45 -28.07
C ASP A 532 10.48 26.78 -28.76
N PRO A 533 10.64 27.93 -28.07
CA PRO A 533 10.24 29.23 -28.59
C PRO A 533 11.02 29.65 -29.83
N VAL A 534 10.35 30.44 -30.68
CA VAL A 534 10.89 30.93 -31.94
C VAL A 534 11.37 32.37 -31.80
N PHE A 535 12.62 32.60 -32.20
CA PHE A 535 13.32 33.86 -32.07
C PHE A 535 13.48 34.57 -33.42
N ASN A 536 13.02 35.82 -33.49
CA ASN A 536 13.21 36.70 -34.64
C ASN A 536 14.32 37.71 -34.30
N LEU A 537 15.38 37.77 -35.11
CA LEU A 537 16.52 38.67 -34.91
C LEU A 537 16.87 39.41 -36.21
N ILE A 538 17.11 40.73 -36.11
CA ILE A 538 17.78 41.53 -37.14
C ILE A 538 19.03 42.18 -36.55
N TYR A 539 20.17 41.99 -37.20
CA TYR A 539 21.45 42.54 -36.76
C TYR A 539 22.32 42.98 -37.95
N ARG A 540 23.15 43.99 -37.74
CA ARG A 540 24.27 44.34 -38.61
C ARG A 540 25.51 43.61 -38.15
N ASP A 541 26.19 42.92 -39.06
CA ASP A 541 27.47 42.26 -38.78
C ASP A 541 28.61 43.28 -38.88
N GLY A 542 29.33 43.51 -37.78
CA GLY A 542 30.39 44.51 -37.69
C GLY A 542 29.91 45.97 -37.79
N LYS A 543 30.86 46.90 -37.82
CA LYS A 543 30.59 48.36 -37.84
C LYS A 543 29.93 48.83 -39.14
N ASP A 544 30.36 48.30 -40.29
CA ASP A 544 29.96 48.80 -41.62
C ASP A 544 29.54 47.66 -42.58
N GLY A 545 29.31 46.45 -42.05
CA GLY A 545 28.86 45.29 -42.82
C GLY A 545 27.36 45.25 -43.09
N PRO A 546 26.88 44.23 -43.83
CA PRO A 546 25.47 44.09 -44.21
C PRO A 546 24.57 43.73 -43.03
N VAL A 547 23.26 43.93 -43.22
CA VAL A 547 22.22 43.65 -42.23
C VAL A 547 21.51 42.35 -42.57
N TYR A 548 21.43 41.45 -41.60
CA TYR A 548 20.84 40.12 -41.70
C TYR A 548 19.54 40.03 -40.90
N ALA A 549 18.58 39.25 -41.38
CA ALA A 549 17.43 38.76 -40.62
C ALA A 549 17.50 37.24 -40.44
N LYS A 550 17.10 36.73 -39.28
CA LYS A 550 16.85 35.30 -39.09
C LYS A 550 15.66 35.01 -38.16
N ARG A 551 14.98 33.91 -38.46
CA ARG A 551 14.07 33.16 -37.58
C ARG A 551 14.81 31.90 -37.12
N PHE A 552 14.87 31.65 -35.82
CA PHE A 552 15.60 30.49 -35.29
C PHE A 552 15.00 29.89 -34.01
N ARG A 553 15.30 28.62 -33.78
CA ARG A 553 15.09 27.89 -32.52
C ARG A 553 16.45 27.68 -31.82
N ILE A 554 16.45 27.59 -30.48
CA ILE A 554 17.69 27.39 -29.72
C ILE A 554 18.20 25.96 -29.92
N GLY A 555 17.35 24.95 -29.72
CA GLY A 555 17.74 23.53 -29.70
C GLY A 555 18.65 23.18 -28.52
N GLY A 556 19.30 22.01 -28.58
CA GLY A 556 20.11 21.48 -27.48
C GLY A 556 21.24 22.41 -27.01
N PHE A 557 21.37 22.56 -25.70
CA PHE A 557 22.33 23.47 -25.04
C PHE A 557 23.09 22.79 -23.89
N THR A 558 24.32 23.23 -23.68
CA THR A 558 25.10 23.04 -22.45
C THR A 558 25.01 24.31 -21.61
N ARG A 559 24.82 24.17 -20.29
CA ARG A 559 24.85 25.28 -19.31
C ARG A 559 26.18 26.02 -19.32
N ASP A 560 26.15 27.29 -18.94
CA ASP A 560 27.26 28.24 -18.73
C ASP A 560 28.16 28.51 -19.96
N LYS A 561 28.02 27.71 -21.02
CA LYS A 561 28.61 27.94 -22.33
C LYS A 561 27.86 29.04 -23.08
N GLU A 562 28.63 29.92 -23.71
CA GLU A 562 28.14 31.03 -24.51
C GLU A 562 27.98 30.62 -25.99
N TYR A 563 26.92 31.12 -26.63
CA TYR A 563 26.59 30.85 -28.02
C TYR A 563 26.37 32.18 -28.77
N PRO A 564 27.29 32.60 -29.66
CA PRO A 564 27.08 33.79 -30.47
C PRO A 564 25.93 33.56 -31.46
N LEU A 565 24.94 34.45 -31.44
CA LEU A 565 23.83 34.53 -32.38
C LEU A 565 24.20 35.35 -33.64
N THR A 566 25.35 36.02 -33.62
CA THR A 566 25.92 36.79 -34.75
C THR A 566 27.25 36.17 -35.17
N ARG A 567 27.93 36.71 -36.19
CA ARG A 567 29.29 36.26 -36.55
C ARG A 567 30.39 36.83 -35.63
N GLY A 568 30.04 37.64 -34.63
CA GLY A 568 31.00 38.18 -33.65
C GLY A 568 31.92 39.29 -34.17
N ALA A 569 31.67 39.86 -35.36
CA ALA A 569 32.51 40.94 -35.89
C ALA A 569 32.43 42.21 -35.01
N LYS A 570 33.57 42.86 -34.75
CA LYS A 570 33.64 44.06 -33.89
C LYS A 570 32.77 45.20 -34.46
N GLY A 571 31.93 45.79 -33.60
CA GLY A 571 30.96 46.84 -33.99
C GLY A 571 29.59 46.33 -34.49
N THR A 572 29.33 45.02 -34.38
CA THR A 572 28.01 44.40 -34.56
C THR A 572 26.95 45.12 -33.75
N ARG A 573 25.74 45.27 -34.29
CA ARG A 573 24.59 45.91 -33.62
C ARG A 573 23.29 45.18 -33.93
N ILE A 574 22.51 44.87 -32.90
CA ILE A 574 21.13 44.38 -33.04
C ILE A 574 20.19 45.57 -33.27
N PHE A 575 19.23 45.41 -34.19
CA PHE A 575 18.20 46.40 -34.51
C PHE A 575 16.78 45.96 -34.16
N HIS A 576 16.49 44.65 -34.17
CA HIS A 576 15.20 44.09 -33.76
C HIS A 576 15.40 42.72 -33.13
N PHE A 577 14.66 42.46 -32.06
CA PHE A 577 14.57 41.16 -31.42
C PHE A 577 13.11 40.93 -30.95
N SER A 578 12.63 39.69 -31.04
CA SER A 578 11.36 39.26 -30.43
C SER A 578 11.31 37.74 -30.28
N VAL A 579 10.66 37.28 -29.22
CA VAL A 579 10.44 35.86 -28.87
C VAL A 579 8.96 35.53 -29.01
N HIS A 580 8.64 34.34 -29.51
CA HIS A 580 7.27 33.87 -29.74
C HIS A 580 7.14 32.41 -29.32
N GLU A 581 6.03 32.07 -28.67
CA GLU A 581 5.74 30.68 -28.26
C GLU A 581 5.40 29.78 -29.45
N THR A 582 4.77 30.34 -30.50
CA THR A 582 4.36 29.60 -31.70
C THR A 582 5.04 30.10 -32.97
N GLU A 583 5.13 29.21 -33.96
CA GLU A 583 5.66 29.52 -35.29
C GLU A 583 4.78 30.52 -36.06
N GLU A 584 3.47 30.45 -35.86
CA GLU A 584 2.48 31.36 -36.44
C GLU A 584 2.70 32.80 -35.93
N ASN A 585 2.79 32.99 -34.61
CA ASN A 585 3.02 34.31 -34.00
C ASN A 585 4.36 34.92 -34.47
N SER A 586 5.41 34.09 -34.60
CA SER A 586 6.70 34.49 -35.18
C SER A 586 6.59 34.96 -36.64
N SER A 587 5.73 34.33 -37.44
CA SER A 587 5.57 34.63 -38.87
C SER A 587 4.84 35.96 -39.14
N GLN A 588 3.88 36.34 -38.30
CA GLN A 588 3.05 37.54 -38.46
C GLN A 588 3.84 38.85 -38.28
N ILE A 589 5.01 38.81 -37.64
CA ILE A 589 5.82 40.00 -37.38
C ILE A 589 6.35 40.59 -38.69
N SER A 590 6.07 41.88 -38.88
CA SER A 590 6.51 42.69 -40.01
C SER A 590 7.22 43.95 -39.51
N VAL A 591 8.26 44.40 -40.18
CA VAL A 591 9.10 45.54 -39.75
C VAL A 591 9.47 46.45 -40.91
N ASN A 592 9.56 47.75 -40.66
CA ASN A 592 10.12 48.74 -41.57
C ASN A 592 11.59 48.97 -41.22
N VAL A 593 12.48 48.69 -42.19
CA VAL A 593 13.92 48.92 -42.12
C VAL A 593 14.23 50.26 -42.79
N TYR A 594 14.70 51.23 -42.00
CA TYR A 594 15.02 52.58 -42.47
C TYR A 594 16.50 52.64 -42.83
N LEU A 595 16.79 52.98 -44.08
CA LEU A 595 18.13 53.16 -44.62
C LEU A 595 18.57 54.61 -44.44
N LYS A 596 19.84 54.82 -44.07
CA LYS A 596 20.43 56.16 -44.11
C LYS A 596 20.44 56.68 -45.54
N ALA A 597 20.24 57.99 -45.70
CA ALA A 597 20.37 58.65 -46.99
C ALA A 597 21.80 58.52 -47.53
N VAL A 598 21.93 58.02 -48.76
CA VAL A 598 23.18 57.95 -49.53
C VAL A 598 22.85 58.33 -50.97
N LEU A 599 23.78 59.00 -51.65
CA LEU A 599 23.64 59.39 -53.06
C LEU A 599 23.13 58.22 -53.92
N LYS A 600 22.11 58.51 -54.74
CA LYS A 600 21.39 57.59 -55.65
C LYS A 600 20.41 56.58 -55.01
N LEU A 601 20.19 56.54 -53.68
CA LEU A 601 19.02 55.83 -53.14
C LEU A 601 17.74 56.67 -53.27
N ARG A 602 16.70 56.11 -53.90
CA ARG A 602 15.35 56.71 -53.97
C ARG A 602 14.41 56.23 -52.85
N ASN A 603 14.51 54.97 -52.43
CA ASN A 603 13.63 54.37 -51.43
C ASN A 603 14.40 54.17 -50.11
N LEU A 604 14.12 55.02 -49.11
CA LEU A 604 14.78 54.99 -47.79
C LEU A 604 14.11 54.04 -46.78
N ILE A 605 12.92 53.52 -47.09
CA ILE A 605 12.21 52.55 -46.25
C ILE A 605 12.08 51.23 -47.02
N ARG A 606 12.34 50.11 -46.35
CA ARG A 606 12.04 48.76 -46.85
C ARG A 606 11.16 48.02 -45.84
N PRO A 607 9.92 47.63 -46.18
CA PRO A 607 9.19 46.66 -45.38
C PRO A 607 9.88 45.30 -45.47
N PHE A 608 9.77 44.51 -44.41
CA PHE A 608 10.32 43.16 -44.31
C PHE A 608 9.40 42.29 -43.45
N HIS A 609 9.03 41.12 -43.95
CA HIS A 609 8.11 40.19 -43.28
C HIS A 609 8.89 38.98 -42.76
N PHE A 610 8.72 38.62 -41.49
CA PHE A 610 9.40 37.43 -40.95
C PHE A 610 8.79 36.12 -41.45
N ALA A 611 7.59 36.13 -42.05
CA ALA A 611 7.00 35.02 -42.78
C ALA A 611 7.96 34.43 -43.83
N ASP A 612 8.68 35.28 -44.57
CA ASP A 612 9.59 34.92 -45.66
C ASP A 612 10.82 34.09 -45.22
N LEU A 613 11.07 34.01 -43.90
CA LEU A 613 12.19 33.27 -43.33
C LEU A 613 11.77 31.93 -42.75
N ARG A 614 12.19 30.84 -43.39
CA ARG A 614 12.19 29.50 -42.76
C ARG A 614 12.98 29.54 -41.46
N ILE A 615 12.46 28.89 -40.41
CA ILE A 615 13.18 28.74 -39.14
C ILE A 615 14.43 27.87 -39.34
N LYS A 616 15.55 28.30 -38.76
CA LYS A 616 16.84 27.59 -38.76
C LYS A 616 17.34 27.35 -37.33
N ASN A 617 18.52 26.75 -37.19
CA ASN A 617 19.19 26.63 -35.89
C ASN A 617 19.80 27.97 -35.43
N ARG A 618 20.11 28.09 -34.14
CA ARG A 618 20.73 29.31 -33.55
C ARG A 618 22.01 29.78 -34.26
N GLY A 619 22.81 28.87 -34.80
CA GLY A 619 24.06 29.16 -35.51
C GLY A 619 23.90 29.69 -36.95
N ALA A 620 22.70 29.69 -37.52
CA ALA A 620 22.48 30.20 -38.87
C ALA A 620 22.77 31.71 -38.98
N GLN A 621 23.42 32.13 -40.06
CA GLN A 621 23.76 33.53 -40.35
C GLN A 621 22.53 34.40 -40.71
N GLY A 622 21.44 33.79 -41.19
CA GLY A 622 20.28 34.50 -41.71
C GLY A 622 20.43 34.97 -43.16
N ASN A 623 19.41 35.67 -43.65
CA ASN A 623 19.34 36.20 -45.01
C ASN A 623 19.68 37.70 -45.00
N ILE A 624 20.35 38.21 -46.03
CA ILE A 624 20.70 39.65 -46.13
C ILE A 624 19.46 40.46 -46.53
N ILE A 625 19.08 41.44 -45.70
CA ILE A 625 18.00 42.40 -46.00
C ILE A 625 18.51 43.55 -46.87
N THR A 626 19.72 44.03 -46.54
CA THR A 626 20.34 45.18 -47.20
C THR A 626 21.86 45.18 -46.98
N ARG A 627 22.59 45.75 -47.95
CA ARG A 627 24.01 46.10 -47.83
C ARG A 627 24.23 47.59 -47.54
N HIS A 628 23.16 48.39 -47.52
CA HIS A 628 23.22 49.83 -47.21
C HIS A 628 23.13 50.06 -45.70
N PRO A 629 23.74 51.14 -45.16
CA PRO A 629 23.65 51.45 -43.73
C PRO A 629 22.21 51.64 -43.26
N VAL A 630 21.80 50.86 -42.26
CA VAL A 630 20.51 51.01 -41.58
C VAL A 630 20.62 52.05 -40.46
N GLU A 631 19.60 52.89 -40.33
CA GLU A 631 19.46 53.87 -39.26
C GLU A 631 18.71 53.26 -38.07
N ARG A 632 17.50 52.75 -38.33
CA ARG A 632 16.62 52.10 -37.35
C ARG A 632 15.74 51.04 -38.01
N VAL A 633 15.17 50.17 -37.18
CA VAL A 633 14.10 49.24 -37.55
C VAL A 633 12.93 49.52 -36.60
N SER A 634 11.71 49.60 -37.12
CA SER A 634 10.49 49.66 -36.28
C SER A 634 9.51 48.59 -36.72
N ARG A 635 8.69 48.07 -35.81
CA ARG A 635 7.58 47.18 -36.19
C ARG A 635 6.61 47.92 -37.10
N ILE A 636 6.08 47.21 -38.10
CA ILE A 636 4.85 47.61 -38.78
C ILE A 636 3.74 47.15 -37.86
N MET A 637 3.06 48.08 -37.21
CA MET A 637 1.80 47.75 -36.55
C MET A 637 0.76 47.51 -37.66
N PRO A 638 -0.07 46.44 -37.59
CA PRO A 638 -1.23 46.36 -38.46
C PRO A 638 -2.11 47.60 -38.21
N PRO A 639 -2.86 48.09 -39.23
CA PRO A 639 -3.79 49.18 -39.00
C PRO A 639 -4.77 48.78 -37.89
N ALA A 640 -5.01 49.70 -36.95
CA ALA A 640 -6.10 49.52 -36.00
C ALA A 640 -7.39 49.33 -36.79
N LYS A 641 -8.15 48.26 -36.49
CA LYS A 641 -9.43 48.02 -37.15
C LYS A 641 -10.40 49.13 -36.77
N SER A 642 -10.58 50.11 -37.65
CA SER A 642 -11.76 50.96 -37.64
C SER A 642 -12.96 50.04 -37.87
N GLY A 643 -13.80 49.88 -36.84
CA GLY A 643 -15.13 49.32 -37.05
C GLY A 643 -15.97 50.28 -37.90
N ASN A 644 -16.97 49.73 -38.56
CA ASN A 644 -18.37 50.09 -38.37
C ASN A 644 -19.16 48.78 -38.62
N GLU A 645 -19.85 48.27 -37.61
CA GLU A 645 -21.25 48.60 -37.30
C GLU A 645 -22.22 47.95 -38.29
N GLU A 646 -22.78 46.82 -37.85
CA GLU A 646 -24.22 46.64 -38.02
C GLU A 646 -24.89 47.63 -37.03
N THR A 647 -25.78 48.47 -37.56
CA THR A 647 -26.73 49.37 -36.86
C THR A 647 -27.47 48.65 -35.71
N GLU A 648 -27.77 49.18 -34.53
CA GLU A 648 -27.63 50.50 -33.84
C GLU A 648 -27.61 50.22 -32.30
N GLY A 649 -27.38 51.11 -31.33
CA GLY A 649 -27.29 52.59 -31.27
C GLY A 649 -28.19 53.14 -30.12
N PRO A 650 -27.85 54.20 -29.35
CA PRO A 650 -26.65 55.04 -29.33
C PRO A 650 -25.82 54.99 -28.01
N THR A 651 -24.68 55.71 -28.03
CA THR A 651 -23.74 56.03 -26.92
C THR A 651 -24.35 56.97 -25.83
N THR A 652 -23.79 57.21 -24.62
CA THR A 652 -22.41 57.68 -24.28
C THR A 652 -21.91 57.33 -22.86
N ALA A 653 -20.60 57.53 -22.63
CA ALA A 653 -19.84 57.21 -21.41
C ALA A 653 -19.87 58.31 -20.30
N PRO A 654 -19.40 58.03 -19.07
CA PRO A 654 -19.52 58.95 -17.91
C PRO A 654 -18.22 59.65 -17.48
N SER A 655 -18.30 60.94 -17.04
CA SER A 655 -17.40 61.54 -16.03
C SER A 655 -17.83 62.94 -15.56
N ALA A 656 -17.46 63.31 -14.32
CA ALA A 656 -17.29 64.67 -13.79
C ALA A 656 -18.52 65.58 -13.49
N THR A 657 -19.07 65.41 -12.28
CA THR A 657 -19.37 66.48 -11.28
C THR A 657 -19.81 67.90 -11.73
N ALA A 658 -21.05 68.26 -11.39
CA ALA A 658 -21.45 69.63 -11.02
C ALA A 658 -22.61 69.62 -10.00
N GLU A 659 -22.82 70.75 -9.32
CA GLU A 659 -23.65 70.95 -8.12
C GLU A 659 -25.18 71.05 -8.33
N ARG A 660 -25.95 70.73 -7.25
CA ARG A 660 -27.25 71.34 -6.81
C ARG A 660 -28.48 71.22 -7.76
N THR A 661 -29.75 71.27 -7.32
CA THR A 661 -30.40 71.39 -5.99
C THR A 661 -31.80 70.74 -6.00
N GLU A 662 -32.37 70.49 -4.80
CA GLU A 662 -33.82 70.37 -4.51
C GLU A 662 -34.61 69.18 -5.10
N GLY A 663 -35.64 68.68 -4.37
CA GLY A 663 -36.50 67.58 -4.85
C GLY A 663 -37.08 66.56 -3.84
N SER A 664 -37.16 66.87 -2.54
CA SER A 664 -37.94 66.08 -1.55
C SER A 664 -39.43 65.97 -1.94
N PRO A 665 -40.20 64.93 -1.51
CA PRO A 665 -40.05 64.26 -0.21
C PRO A 665 -40.22 62.71 -0.17
N ALA A 666 -40.00 62.18 1.05
CA ALA A 666 -40.42 60.85 1.51
C ALA A 666 -41.96 60.75 1.68
N PRO A 667 -42.53 59.57 2.06
CA PRO A 667 -42.44 59.14 3.46
C PRO A 667 -42.19 57.64 3.68
N SER A 668 -41.85 57.32 4.94
CA SER A 668 -41.68 55.98 5.52
C SER A 668 -42.86 55.57 6.41
N ALA A 669 -43.13 54.26 6.47
CA ALA A 669 -43.81 53.54 7.55
C ALA A 669 -43.42 52.05 7.39
N GLU A 670 -43.02 51.22 8.38
CA GLU A 670 -43.12 51.23 9.85
C GLU A 670 -44.48 50.78 10.43
N THR A 671 -44.44 50.12 11.61
CA THR A 671 -45.52 49.49 12.41
C THR A 671 -46.00 48.09 11.96
N LEU A 672 -46.33 47.11 12.84
CA LEU A 672 -46.09 46.91 14.29
C LEU A 672 -46.26 45.42 14.72
N HIS A 673 -45.92 45.09 15.97
CA HIS A 673 -46.07 43.80 16.72
C HIS A 673 -47.55 43.52 17.16
N PRO A 674 -47.93 42.46 17.94
CA PRO A 674 -47.17 41.37 18.62
C PRO A 674 -47.74 39.95 18.29
N GLU A 675 -47.44 38.80 18.94
CA GLU A 675 -46.81 38.39 20.23
C GLU A 675 -45.87 37.15 20.01
N THR A 676 -45.45 36.23 20.92
CA THR A 676 -45.63 35.96 22.39
C THR A 676 -44.35 35.27 22.94
N ALA A 677 -44.28 34.92 24.24
CA ALA A 677 -43.23 34.12 24.90
C ALA A 677 -43.84 33.05 25.84
N PRO A 678 -43.08 32.05 26.36
CA PRO A 678 -42.27 32.26 27.57
C PRO A 678 -40.90 31.51 27.60
N HIS A 679 -40.27 31.43 28.78
CA HIS A 679 -38.87 31.06 29.08
C HIS A 679 -38.63 29.59 29.54
N LEU A 680 -37.35 29.28 29.81
CA LEU A 680 -36.74 28.09 30.48
C LEU A 680 -36.45 26.90 29.53
N GLU A 681 -35.42 26.07 29.74
CA GLU A 681 -34.52 25.87 30.91
C GLU A 681 -33.10 25.40 30.48
N GLU A 682 -32.10 25.45 31.37
CA GLU A 682 -30.71 24.96 31.11
C GLU A 682 -30.51 23.49 31.55
N PRO A 683 -29.74 22.66 30.82
CA PRO A 683 -29.33 21.33 31.28
C PRO A 683 -28.10 21.39 32.23
N PRO A 684 -28.03 20.53 33.27
CA PRO A 684 -26.99 20.60 34.30
C PRO A 684 -25.66 19.92 33.92
N ALA A 685 -24.62 20.18 34.72
CA ALA A 685 -23.31 19.53 34.62
C ALA A 685 -23.20 18.28 35.52
N ASP A 686 -22.38 17.30 35.09
CA ASP A 686 -22.16 16.04 35.81
C ASP A 686 -21.29 16.19 37.09
N PRO A 687 -21.54 15.39 38.15
CA PRO A 687 -20.78 15.40 39.40
C PRO A 687 -19.46 14.58 39.33
N PRO A 688 -18.50 14.83 40.24
CA PRO A 688 -17.21 14.13 40.27
C PRO A 688 -17.30 12.71 40.86
N LEU A 689 -16.34 11.85 40.47
CA LEU A 689 -16.18 10.48 40.96
C LEU A 689 -15.56 10.43 42.37
N GLU A 690 -16.24 9.80 43.31
CA GLU A 690 -15.67 9.45 44.63
C GLU A 690 -14.80 8.19 44.60
N GLN A 691 -13.87 8.09 45.56
CA GLN A 691 -12.97 6.94 45.72
C GLN A 691 -13.56 5.90 46.68
N GLY A 692 -13.92 4.73 46.16
CA GLY A 692 -14.33 3.58 46.98
C GLY A 692 -13.17 2.63 47.25
N SER A 693 -12.70 2.55 48.50
CA SER A 693 -11.80 1.48 48.97
C SER A 693 -12.61 0.30 49.50
N LEU A 694 -12.21 -0.94 49.17
CA LEU A 694 -12.74 -2.15 49.80
C LEU A 694 -11.63 -3.17 50.00
N PHE A 695 -11.49 -3.63 51.24
CA PHE A 695 -10.68 -4.75 51.68
C PHE A 695 -11.60 -5.94 52.00
N ASP A 696 -11.00 -7.09 52.35
CA ASP A 696 -11.58 -8.24 53.05
C ASP A 696 -12.71 -9.04 52.38
N SER A 697 -12.30 -10.11 51.66
CA SER A 697 -12.88 -11.48 51.74
C SER A 697 -11.98 -12.49 51.02
#